data_AF-A0A174P7N3-F1
#
_entry.id   AF-A0A174P7N3-F1
#
_cell.length_a   1.000
_cell.length_b   1.000
_cell.length_c   1.000
_cell.angle_alpha   90.00
_cell.angle_beta   90.00
_cell.angle_gamma   90.00
#
_symmetry.space_group_name_H-M   'P 1'
#
loop_
_entity.id
_entity.type
_entity.pdbx_description
1 polymer ?
#
loop_
_entity_poly.entity_id
_entity_poly.type
_entity_poly.pdbx_seq_one_letter_code
_entity_poly.pdbx_strand_id
1 'polypeptide(L)'
;MSKHIISLEFFFLEFYRSYRSIVDKTLVLTLFLLAGYFVHAQESIITNNKVKLEEIRSEAGFIHPGIGCTAETLENLREGVLKGQSPWVDYFSGLRRSKYADRNVRMRKCERILNNGGIGAFTDDAQLAWTQAILYVVTGNESYREIPLELIKWYGSREDFFPRAFPDSHIKLGKSVYVFCAAAEIMRYTMPVDENLIVTAEMIRDFEQNAIRSIRQTILEHKGYFMNQHTYSLVGYMAATILVDDRLGYEDAVEMTTVNKNAPNQGFNGAMKAVCRMVDKDAVTGELVEPCVQLVEMGRDGAHAFGNIDNLNLITRMIDLQETKVDPVSGQVTQNANGVKSCSFLNDRLLQAAEYFSRYNIGYGIKWIPVYSSLGERPAIYKNICPEYRGRINMNGYPAFYYRFRGLGYDFNKYPALKISVLKAIEAQKGRIETGEFISTLHNNNFDFFAGLPKTAAVGVPDLQKAQIALALDQEEFAALPKGIRQVEDYYIDLSASRIADVLYPHSDNDLPLEVKSEQERTFVRMTLRDGMPRTMVNLEGSTSFPIGKTGILVRSDAPARIDFHNGEDYQRRYPAFASVYIPDTHGEWRYIVLERDPKVITSSMFGFSTLLYFNVYPMEEKATIDFDYFNSNEEQICPVELNVRKGVDRLYSCQGEPIEKRYLNLSDTTGKTSNFVAYGLPDGASLDRKTGMFYWKPGKKDAGLYKVYISIENGISTSMIPIEIFVGKTRKEVVRHIMRSYEPEIKEYVRSGEKRVALALEKVTKSPKNHIIEAFNHLQEAINDLQLLNPCLLGEEGSLDYTKTSVSSRGTNFFVYSNGDNYDNASIFGPNKEFVLDFGEDFRVKVNSFGLQARANFPDRVRETIILGSNDKENWNILTEYPAGFSEDMQVLPVKIDEKQNSYRYLKVYMPSGKGMPGLLDIGEFRIYGKRLEVKDK
;
A
#
# COMPACT_ATOMS: atom_id res chain seq x y z
N MET A 1 -87.71 -34.83 -1.46
CA MET A 1 -86.87 -34.55 -2.66
C MET A 1 -86.42 -33.10 -2.58
N SER A 2 -85.14 -32.86 -2.27
CA SER A 2 -84.56 -31.52 -2.11
C SER A 2 -83.83 -31.13 -3.40
N LYS A 3 -84.27 -30.05 -4.06
CA LYS A 3 -83.58 -29.37 -5.16
C LYS A 3 -83.89 -27.87 -5.12
N HIS A 4 -82.80 -27.09 -5.19
CA HIS A 4 -82.64 -25.70 -5.67
C HIS A 4 -83.48 -24.56 -5.08
N ILE A 5 -82.84 -23.80 -4.17
CA ILE A 5 -82.76 -22.34 -4.23
C ILE A 5 -81.34 -21.94 -3.73
N ILE A 6 -80.52 -21.35 -4.60
CA ILE A 6 -79.29 -20.64 -4.21
C ILE A 6 -79.61 -19.15 -4.35
N SER A 7 -79.50 -18.41 -3.25
CA SER A 7 -79.88 -17.00 -3.15
C SER A 7 -78.80 -16.06 -3.70
N LEU A 8 -79.28 -14.95 -4.26
CA LEU A 8 -78.55 -13.85 -4.89
C LEU A 8 -77.59 -13.06 -3.98
N GLU A 9 -77.41 -13.43 -2.70
CA GLU A 9 -76.61 -12.65 -1.74
C GLU A 9 -75.11 -12.90 -1.83
N PHE A 10 -74.66 -14.01 -2.42
CA PHE A 10 -73.22 -14.31 -2.51
C PHE A 10 -72.50 -13.55 -3.63
N PHE A 11 -73.21 -13.19 -4.71
CA PHE A 11 -72.60 -12.52 -5.86
C PHE A 11 -72.34 -11.01 -5.62
N PHE A 12 -73.14 -10.37 -4.77
CA PHE A 12 -72.94 -8.95 -4.45
C PHE A 12 -71.76 -8.72 -3.47
N LEU A 13 -71.45 -9.68 -2.58
CA LEU A 13 -70.35 -9.53 -1.62
C LEU A 13 -68.96 -9.75 -2.24
N GLU A 14 -68.83 -10.65 -3.22
CA GLU A 14 -67.57 -10.80 -3.97
C GLU A 14 -67.34 -9.67 -4.96
N PHE A 15 -68.38 -9.17 -5.62
CA PHE A 15 -68.23 -8.02 -6.51
C PHE A 15 -67.86 -6.74 -5.74
N TYR A 16 -68.44 -6.52 -4.54
CA TYR A 16 -68.08 -5.37 -3.70
C TYR A 16 -66.69 -5.50 -3.08
N ARG A 17 -66.21 -6.71 -2.75
CA ARG A 17 -64.83 -6.95 -2.26
C ARG A 17 -63.77 -6.81 -3.36
N SER A 18 -64.06 -7.27 -4.57
CA SER A 18 -63.18 -7.06 -5.73
C SER A 18 -63.19 -5.59 -6.17
N TYR A 19 -64.33 -4.90 -6.14
CA TYR A 19 -64.40 -3.48 -6.47
C TYR A 19 -63.73 -2.60 -5.42
N ARG A 20 -63.82 -2.92 -4.11
CA ARG A 20 -63.05 -2.21 -3.08
C ARG A 20 -61.56 -2.54 -3.12
N SER A 21 -61.15 -3.77 -3.43
CA SER A 21 -59.74 -4.09 -3.63
C SER A 21 -59.17 -3.44 -4.89
N ILE A 22 -59.96 -3.25 -5.94
CA ILE A 22 -59.51 -2.59 -7.17
C ILE A 22 -59.56 -1.07 -6.96
N VAL A 23 -60.58 -0.51 -6.31
CA VAL A 23 -60.61 0.93 -6.00
C VAL A 23 -59.59 1.30 -4.94
N ASP A 24 -59.31 0.49 -3.91
CA ASP A 24 -58.21 0.76 -2.96
C ASP A 24 -56.84 0.49 -3.60
N LYS A 25 -56.66 -0.52 -4.47
CA LYS A 25 -55.39 -0.69 -5.19
C LYS A 25 -55.20 0.37 -6.26
N THR A 26 -56.25 0.88 -6.89
CA THR A 26 -56.16 1.97 -7.87
C THR A 26 -56.07 3.32 -7.18
N LEU A 27 -56.69 3.54 -6.02
CA LEU A 27 -56.53 4.75 -5.22
C LEU A 27 -55.20 4.76 -4.47
N VAL A 28 -54.66 3.61 -4.04
CA VAL A 28 -53.29 3.48 -3.51
C VAL A 28 -52.27 3.49 -4.64
N LEU A 29 -52.51 2.91 -5.84
CA LEU A 29 -51.64 3.15 -7.00
C LEU A 29 -51.72 4.60 -7.44
N THR A 30 -52.89 5.25 -7.40
CA THR A 30 -53.04 6.65 -7.82
C THR A 30 -52.54 7.60 -6.75
N LEU A 31 -52.60 7.26 -5.45
CA LEU A 31 -51.93 7.96 -4.35
C LEU A 31 -50.44 7.65 -4.27
N PHE A 32 -49.94 6.49 -4.72
CA PHE A 32 -48.50 6.22 -4.92
C PHE A 32 -47.98 6.79 -6.24
N LEU A 33 -48.82 6.91 -7.27
CA LEU A 33 -48.52 7.60 -8.52
C LEU A 33 -48.68 9.12 -8.37
N LEU A 34 -49.48 9.62 -7.41
CA LEU A 34 -49.57 11.04 -7.07
C LEU A 34 -48.58 11.42 -5.95
N ALA A 35 -48.29 10.55 -4.98
CA ALA A 35 -47.23 10.79 -3.97
C ALA A 35 -45.83 10.44 -4.51
N GLY A 36 -45.72 9.57 -5.52
CA GLY A 36 -44.48 9.24 -6.23
C GLY A 36 -44.15 10.15 -7.41
N TYR A 37 -45.00 11.13 -7.73
CA TYR A 37 -44.74 12.17 -8.74
C TYR A 37 -44.87 13.60 -8.21
N PHE A 38 -44.76 13.78 -6.89
CA PHE A 38 -44.24 15.03 -6.36
C PHE A 38 -42.84 14.77 -5.78
N VAL A 39 -41.93 14.27 -6.62
CA VAL A 39 -40.55 14.72 -6.53
C VAL A 39 -40.66 16.23 -6.76
N HIS A 40 -40.66 17.03 -5.68
CA HIS A 40 -40.35 18.44 -5.81
C HIS A 40 -39.09 18.48 -6.66
N ALA A 41 -39.18 19.03 -7.88
CA ALA A 41 -38.00 19.15 -8.72
C ALA A 41 -36.99 19.94 -7.90
N GLN A 42 -36.01 19.25 -7.34
CA GLN A 42 -34.96 19.87 -6.55
C GLN A 42 -34.34 20.91 -7.47
N GLU A 43 -34.22 22.15 -6.99
CA GLU A 43 -33.60 23.20 -7.79
C GLU A 43 -32.25 22.68 -8.30
N SER A 44 -31.96 22.91 -9.58
CA SER A 44 -30.77 22.37 -10.22
C SER A 44 -29.75 23.48 -10.47
N ILE A 45 -28.46 23.13 -10.39
CA ILE A 45 -27.38 24.04 -10.79
C ILE A 45 -27.29 24.24 -12.31
N ILE A 46 -28.05 23.47 -13.10
CA ILE A 46 -28.08 23.60 -14.56
C ILE A 46 -28.89 24.83 -14.95
N THR A 47 -28.33 25.62 -15.86
CA THR A 47 -29.02 26.76 -16.47
C THR A 47 -29.60 26.36 -17.83
N ASN A 48 -30.46 27.23 -18.38
CA ASN A 48 -30.96 27.07 -19.75
C ASN A 48 -29.87 27.34 -20.82
N ASN A 49 -28.68 27.77 -20.42
CA ASN A 49 -27.57 28.00 -21.34
C ASN A 49 -26.89 26.66 -21.69
N LYS A 50 -26.98 26.27 -22.96
CA LYS A 50 -26.15 25.19 -23.48
C LYS A 50 -24.83 25.79 -23.97
N VAL A 51 -23.75 25.47 -23.26
CA VAL A 51 -22.40 25.92 -23.62
C VAL A 51 -22.10 25.58 -25.07
N LYS A 52 -21.72 26.59 -25.85
CA LYS A 52 -21.25 26.42 -27.22
C LYS A 52 -19.75 26.08 -27.19
N LEU A 53 -19.42 24.91 -27.71
CA LEU A 53 -18.04 24.43 -27.87
C LEU A 53 -17.59 24.70 -29.31
N GLU A 54 -16.40 25.25 -29.48
CA GLU A 54 -15.80 25.49 -30.79
C GLU A 54 -14.54 24.64 -30.95
N GLU A 55 -14.62 23.60 -31.78
CA GLU A 55 -13.42 22.86 -32.17
C GLU A 55 -12.78 23.52 -33.39
N ILE A 56 -11.49 23.80 -33.31
CA ILE A 56 -10.72 24.29 -34.44
C ILE A 56 -9.48 23.43 -34.67
N ARG A 57 -9.06 23.33 -35.93
CA ARG A 57 -7.72 22.87 -36.30
C ARG A 57 -6.89 24.08 -36.70
N SER A 58 -5.84 24.39 -35.94
CA SER A 58 -4.98 25.54 -36.22
C SER A 58 -4.19 25.36 -37.51
N GLU A 59 -3.62 26.44 -38.05
CA GLU A 59 -2.73 26.37 -39.23
C GLU A 59 -1.50 25.49 -38.98
N ALA A 60 -1.00 25.49 -37.74
CA ALA A 60 0.08 24.60 -37.32
C ALA A 60 -0.39 23.13 -37.20
N GLY A 61 -1.68 22.84 -37.33
CA GLY A 61 -2.27 21.51 -37.35
C GLY A 61 -2.64 20.95 -35.97
N PHE A 62 -2.84 21.79 -34.96
CA PHE A 62 -3.30 21.36 -33.63
C PHE A 62 -4.82 21.37 -33.56
N ILE A 63 -5.38 20.38 -32.87
CA ILE A 63 -6.80 20.32 -32.53
C ILE A 63 -6.99 21.06 -31.21
N HIS A 64 -8.00 21.93 -31.18
CA HIS A 64 -8.32 22.78 -30.05
C HIS A 64 -9.83 22.76 -29.74
N PRO A 65 -10.24 22.57 -28.48
CA PRO A 65 -9.38 22.18 -27.35
C PRO A 65 -8.76 20.79 -27.61
N GLY A 66 -7.56 20.55 -27.07
CA GLY A 66 -6.86 19.28 -27.30
C GLY A 66 -5.66 18.99 -26.40
N ILE A 67 -5.50 19.71 -25.28
CA ILE A 67 -4.52 19.41 -24.24
C ILE A 67 -5.00 18.24 -23.38
N GLY A 68 -6.15 18.37 -22.72
CA GLY A 68 -6.70 17.33 -21.83
C GLY A 68 -8.00 16.69 -22.34
N CYS A 69 -8.71 17.39 -23.20
CA CYS A 69 -10.05 17.07 -23.71
C CYS A 69 -10.25 17.75 -25.07
N THR A 70 -11.17 17.22 -25.88
CA THR A 70 -11.65 17.85 -27.13
C THR A 70 -13.06 18.38 -26.94
N ALA A 71 -13.60 19.09 -27.95
CA ALA A 71 -15.00 19.50 -27.92
C ALA A 71 -15.91 18.27 -27.76
N GLU A 72 -15.64 17.20 -28.51
CA GLU A 72 -16.38 15.93 -28.42
C GLU A 72 -16.34 15.32 -27.02
N THR A 73 -15.16 15.25 -26.37
CA THR A 73 -15.08 14.61 -25.05
C THR A 73 -15.73 15.47 -23.96
N LEU A 74 -15.73 16.80 -24.09
CA LEU A 74 -16.47 17.70 -23.22
C LEU A 74 -17.99 17.57 -23.39
N GLU A 75 -18.47 17.34 -24.62
CA GLU A 75 -19.87 16.99 -24.87
C GLU A 75 -20.23 15.64 -24.24
N ASN A 76 -19.36 14.63 -24.39
CA ASN A 76 -19.54 13.32 -23.75
C ASN A 76 -19.59 13.43 -22.22
N LEU A 77 -18.73 14.27 -21.62
CA LEU A 77 -18.77 14.59 -20.20
C LEU A 77 -20.13 15.17 -19.80
N ARG A 78 -20.58 16.24 -20.49
CA ARG A 78 -21.85 16.90 -20.17
C ARG A 78 -23.03 15.93 -20.34
N GLU A 79 -23.11 15.21 -21.46
CA GLU A 79 -24.16 14.23 -21.72
C GLU A 79 -24.14 13.10 -20.68
N GLY A 80 -22.95 12.62 -20.31
CA GLY A 80 -22.76 11.59 -19.30
C GLY A 80 -23.28 12.01 -17.93
N VAL A 81 -22.98 13.23 -17.49
CA VAL A 81 -23.50 13.77 -16.22
C VAL A 81 -25.03 13.91 -16.28
N LEU A 82 -25.56 14.50 -17.36
CA LEU A 82 -27.01 14.72 -17.54
C LEU A 82 -27.82 13.42 -17.53
N LYS A 83 -27.21 12.32 -17.98
CA LYS A 83 -27.83 10.99 -18.02
C LYS A 83 -27.49 10.12 -16.81
N GLY A 84 -26.64 10.61 -15.90
CA GLY A 84 -26.14 9.85 -14.76
C GLY A 84 -25.32 8.63 -15.16
N GLN A 85 -24.56 8.73 -16.24
CA GLN A 85 -23.69 7.69 -16.77
C GLN A 85 -22.31 7.74 -16.09
N SER A 86 -21.89 6.61 -15.53
CA SER A 86 -20.53 6.43 -15.02
C SER A 86 -19.50 6.27 -16.15
N PRO A 87 -18.26 6.78 -16.00
CA PRO A 87 -17.73 7.43 -14.80
C PRO A 87 -18.07 8.92 -14.65
N TRP A 88 -18.60 9.58 -15.68
CA TRP A 88 -18.73 11.05 -15.70
C TRP A 88 -19.52 11.62 -14.52
N VAL A 89 -20.68 11.05 -14.20
CA VAL A 89 -21.51 11.53 -13.08
C VAL A 89 -20.84 11.35 -11.72
N ASP A 90 -20.06 10.28 -11.53
CA ASP A 90 -19.37 9.99 -10.26
C ASP A 90 -18.31 11.04 -9.96
N TYR A 91 -17.41 11.25 -10.93
CA TYR A 91 -16.33 12.21 -10.80
C TYR A 91 -16.83 13.65 -10.76
N PHE A 92 -17.90 13.98 -11.50
CA PHE A 92 -18.53 15.30 -11.42
C PHE A 92 -19.17 15.56 -10.05
N SER A 93 -19.89 14.58 -9.50
CA SER A 93 -20.51 14.69 -8.16
C SER A 93 -19.44 14.94 -7.08
N GLY A 94 -18.32 14.22 -7.16
CA GLY A 94 -17.14 14.44 -6.32
C GLY A 94 -16.48 15.80 -6.50
N LEU A 95 -16.29 16.21 -7.75
CA LEU A 95 -15.71 17.51 -8.10
C LEU A 95 -16.47 18.66 -7.44
N ARG A 96 -17.80 18.60 -7.43
CA ARG A 96 -18.67 19.60 -6.77
C ARG A 96 -18.47 19.69 -5.25
N ARG A 97 -18.06 18.61 -4.60
CA ARG A 97 -17.75 18.58 -3.16
C ARG A 97 -16.34 19.05 -2.83
N SER A 98 -15.49 19.24 -3.85
CA SER A 98 -14.15 19.76 -3.64
C SER A 98 -14.18 21.23 -3.22
N LYS A 99 -13.16 21.67 -2.47
CA LYS A 99 -12.98 23.09 -2.12
C LYS A 99 -12.88 24.00 -3.35
N TYR A 100 -12.59 23.48 -4.54
CA TYR A 100 -12.41 24.28 -5.76
C TYR A 100 -13.73 24.54 -6.50
N ALA A 101 -14.83 23.90 -6.09
CA ALA A 101 -16.15 24.14 -6.68
C ALA A 101 -16.82 25.40 -6.12
N ASP A 102 -16.46 25.82 -4.91
CA ASP A 102 -16.99 27.03 -4.28
C ASP A 102 -16.45 28.29 -4.99
N ARG A 103 -17.37 29.17 -5.40
CA ARG A 103 -17.07 30.45 -6.07
C ARG A 103 -16.54 31.51 -5.11
N ASN A 104 -16.68 31.33 -3.80
CA ASN A 104 -16.17 32.26 -2.80
C ASN A 104 -14.72 31.96 -2.37
N VAL A 105 -14.10 30.94 -2.96
CA VAL A 105 -12.72 30.56 -2.65
C VAL A 105 -11.78 31.69 -3.02
N ARG A 106 -10.93 32.07 -2.07
CA ARG A 106 -9.91 33.10 -2.30
C ARG A 106 -8.86 32.62 -3.29
N MET A 107 -8.81 33.25 -4.47
CA MET A 107 -7.68 33.15 -5.39
C MET A 107 -6.37 33.52 -4.70
N ARG A 108 -5.34 32.70 -4.87
CA ARG A 108 -4.03 32.87 -4.25
C ARG A 108 -3.22 33.94 -4.98
N LYS A 109 -3.39 34.05 -6.30
CA LYS A 109 -2.75 35.04 -7.17
C LYS A 109 -1.25 35.13 -6.91
N CYS A 110 -0.55 34.02 -7.14
CA CYS A 110 0.90 33.96 -6.94
C CYS A 110 1.58 35.07 -7.75
N GLU A 111 2.40 35.89 -7.08
CA GLU A 111 3.13 36.97 -7.74
C GLU A 111 4.36 36.44 -8.47
N ARG A 112 5.16 35.61 -7.79
CA ARG A 112 6.40 34.98 -8.29
C ARG A 112 6.64 33.65 -7.57
N ILE A 113 7.23 32.70 -8.28
CA ILE A 113 7.57 31.38 -7.74
C ILE A 113 9.04 31.36 -7.33
N LEU A 114 9.29 31.52 -6.02
CA LEU A 114 10.65 31.53 -5.45
C LEU A 114 10.95 30.34 -4.52
N ASN A 115 9.92 29.58 -4.15
CA ASN A 115 9.98 28.45 -3.22
C ASN A 115 8.73 27.55 -3.37
N ASN A 116 8.65 26.49 -2.55
CA ASN A 116 7.51 25.56 -2.55
C ASN A 116 6.16 26.21 -2.21
N GLY A 117 6.14 27.30 -1.43
CA GLY A 117 4.91 28.04 -1.13
C GLY A 117 4.34 28.73 -2.37
N GLY A 118 5.21 29.30 -3.22
CA GLY A 118 4.82 29.87 -4.52
C GLY A 118 4.26 28.81 -5.47
N ILE A 119 4.89 27.63 -5.53
CA ILE A 119 4.36 26.48 -6.29
C ILE A 119 2.97 26.09 -5.79
N GLY A 120 2.80 26.00 -4.46
CA GLY A 120 1.50 25.67 -3.86
C GLY A 120 0.41 26.67 -4.24
N ALA A 121 0.71 27.98 -4.18
CA ALA A 121 -0.22 29.03 -4.58
C ALA A 121 -0.61 28.95 -6.06
N PHE A 122 0.38 28.77 -6.96
CA PHE A 122 0.12 28.61 -8.40
C PHE A 122 -0.70 27.35 -8.71
N THR A 123 -0.44 26.25 -7.98
CA THR A 123 -1.17 24.98 -8.16
C THR A 123 -2.61 25.08 -7.67
N ASP A 124 -2.84 25.71 -6.52
CA ASP A 124 -4.20 25.96 -6.00
C ASP A 124 -5.03 26.78 -6.99
N ASP A 125 -4.45 27.83 -7.58
CA ASP A 125 -5.14 28.64 -8.61
C ASP A 125 -5.41 27.85 -9.90
N ALA A 126 -4.45 27.04 -10.35
CA ALA A 126 -4.65 26.19 -11.53
C ALA A 126 -5.81 25.20 -11.33
N GLN A 127 -5.86 24.53 -10.16
CA GLN A 127 -6.94 23.61 -9.80
C GLN A 127 -8.29 24.32 -9.68
N LEU A 128 -8.30 25.53 -9.11
CA LEU A 128 -9.48 26.38 -9.03
C LEU A 128 -9.99 26.73 -10.44
N ALA A 129 -9.13 27.27 -11.31
CA ALA A 129 -9.49 27.63 -12.67
C ALA A 129 -10.04 26.44 -13.48
N TRP A 130 -9.38 25.28 -13.40
CA TRP A 130 -9.83 24.08 -14.11
C TRP A 130 -11.18 23.57 -13.60
N THR A 131 -11.37 23.51 -12.28
CA THR A 131 -12.62 23.04 -11.67
C THR A 131 -13.80 23.92 -12.07
N GLN A 132 -13.61 25.24 -12.02
CA GLN A 132 -14.62 26.22 -12.41
C GLN A 132 -14.94 26.14 -13.91
N ALA A 133 -13.94 25.92 -14.78
CA ALA A 133 -14.16 25.71 -16.21
C ALA A 133 -15.01 24.46 -16.50
N ILE A 134 -14.78 23.34 -15.80
CA ILE A 134 -15.60 22.13 -15.92
C ILE A 134 -17.03 22.35 -15.40
N LEU A 135 -17.19 23.08 -14.31
CA LEU A 135 -18.51 23.47 -13.80
C LEU A 135 -19.27 24.30 -14.84
N TYR A 136 -18.60 25.24 -15.51
CA TYR A 136 -19.21 25.97 -16.63
C TYR A 136 -19.66 25.02 -17.75
N VAL A 137 -18.76 24.14 -18.23
CA VAL A 137 -19.06 23.18 -19.30
C VAL A 137 -20.30 22.34 -19.00
N VAL A 138 -20.44 21.83 -17.77
CA VAL A 138 -21.54 20.92 -17.41
C VAL A 138 -22.83 21.68 -17.09
N THR A 139 -22.75 22.82 -16.41
CA THR A 139 -23.94 23.54 -15.91
C THR A 139 -24.48 24.59 -16.88
N GLY A 140 -23.62 25.19 -17.70
CA GLY A 140 -23.95 26.40 -18.46
C GLY A 140 -23.99 27.68 -17.64
N ASN A 141 -23.67 27.64 -16.34
CA ASN A 141 -23.68 28.83 -15.49
C ASN A 141 -22.42 29.68 -15.73
N GLU A 142 -22.59 30.82 -16.38
CA GLU A 142 -21.49 31.71 -16.80
C GLU A 142 -20.72 32.31 -15.62
N SER A 143 -21.31 32.35 -14.42
CA SER A 143 -20.64 32.85 -13.23
C SER A 143 -19.42 32.02 -12.81
N TYR A 144 -19.30 30.77 -13.30
CA TYR A 144 -18.10 29.95 -13.15
C TYR A 144 -16.93 30.39 -14.07
N ARG A 145 -17.17 31.29 -15.03
CA ARG A 145 -16.11 31.81 -15.93
C ARG A 145 -15.29 32.95 -15.31
N GLU A 146 -15.83 33.63 -14.32
CA GLU A 146 -15.23 34.82 -13.71
C GLU A 146 -13.83 34.53 -13.13
N ILE A 147 -13.72 33.48 -12.30
CA ILE A 147 -12.46 33.11 -11.65
C ILE A 147 -11.39 32.68 -12.66
N PRO A 148 -11.64 31.73 -13.59
CA PRO A 148 -10.64 31.37 -14.59
C PRO A 148 -10.19 32.57 -15.43
N LEU A 149 -11.10 33.43 -15.87
CA LEU A 149 -10.78 34.63 -16.64
C LEU A 149 -9.88 35.60 -15.85
N GLU A 150 -10.21 35.87 -14.59
CA GLU A 150 -9.43 36.74 -13.73
C GLU A 150 -8.02 36.19 -13.48
N LEU A 151 -7.92 34.88 -13.25
CA LEU A 151 -6.64 34.22 -13.07
C LEU A 151 -5.78 34.24 -14.34
N ILE A 152 -6.35 33.98 -15.51
CA ILE A 152 -5.63 34.07 -16.80
C ILE A 152 -5.09 35.49 -17.01
N LYS A 153 -5.91 36.53 -16.76
CA LYS A 153 -5.48 37.94 -16.82
C LYS A 153 -4.39 38.26 -15.80
N TRP A 154 -4.52 37.79 -14.56
CA TRP A 154 -3.55 38.04 -13.50
C TRP A 154 -2.17 37.47 -13.84
N TYR A 155 -2.14 36.20 -14.27
CA TYR A 155 -0.90 35.54 -14.64
C TYR A 155 -0.33 36.05 -15.96
N GLY A 156 -1.20 36.46 -16.89
CA GLY A 156 -0.82 37.17 -18.11
C GLY A 156 -0.25 38.57 -17.89
N SER A 157 -0.37 39.14 -16.70
CA SER A 157 0.23 40.44 -16.37
C SER A 157 1.53 40.35 -15.57
N ARG A 158 2.09 39.15 -15.39
CA ARG A 158 3.30 38.97 -14.55
C ARG A 158 4.56 39.43 -15.29
N GLU A 159 5.60 39.73 -14.52
CA GLU A 159 6.96 39.91 -15.03
C GLU A 159 7.89 39.06 -14.16
N ASP A 160 8.85 38.37 -14.79
CA ASP A 160 9.85 37.54 -14.09
C ASP A 160 9.22 36.53 -13.10
N PHE A 161 8.18 35.82 -13.57
CA PHE A 161 7.32 34.97 -12.75
C PHE A 161 8.07 33.80 -12.10
N PHE A 162 8.95 33.14 -12.86
CA PHE A 162 9.82 32.07 -12.36
C PHE A 162 11.29 32.34 -12.74
N PRO A 163 12.03 33.10 -11.92
CA PRO A 163 13.36 33.62 -12.28
C PRO A 163 14.47 32.55 -12.26
N ARG A 164 14.30 31.48 -11.47
CA ARG A 164 15.33 30.44 -11.32
C ARG A 164 14.75 29.14 -10.78
N ALA A 165 15.38 28.03 -11.17
CA ALA A 165 15.13 26.73 -10.59
C ALA A 165 15.60 26.65 -9.12
N PHE A 166 14.94 25.79 -8.35
CA PHE A 166 15.33 25.37 -7.00
C PHE A 166 14.99 23.89 -6.80
N PRO A 167 15.48 23.21 -5.74
CA PRO A 167 15.28 21.78 -5.56
C PRO A 167 13.82 21.35 -5.73
N ASP A 168 13.61 20.31 -6.54
CA ASP A 168 12.32 19.69 -6.86
C ASP A 168 11.29 20.58 -7.55
N SER A 169 11.67 21.77 -8.04
CA SER A 169 10.74 22.64 -8.77
C SER A 169 10.20 21.95 -10.05
N HIS A 170 11.04 21.20 -10.76
CA HIS A 170 10.69 20.49 -12.00
C HIS A 170 9.66 19.37 -11.84
N ILE A 171 9.69 18.65 -10.71
CA ILE A 171 8.73 17.56 -10.44
C ILE A 171 7.39 18.04 -9.91
N LYS A 172 7.28 19.33 -9.56
CA LYS A 172 6.05 19.92 -8.99
C LYS A 172 5.32 20.83 -9.98
N LEU A 173 6.05 21.56 -10.82
CA LEU A 173 5.46 22.58 -11.69
C LEU A 173 4.85 22.05 -12.98
N GLY A 174 5.30 20.90 -13.49
CA GLY A 174 4.75 20.34 -14.74
C GLY A 174 3.25 20.06 -14.66
N LYS A 175 2.77 19.54 -13.51
CA LYS A 175 1.34 19.39 -13.24
C LYS A 175 0.61 20.73 -13.27
N SER A 176 1.12 21.71 -12.52
CA SER A 176 0.46 23.01 -12.37
C SER A 176 0.32 23.70 -13.73
N VAL A 177 1.37 23.64 -14.56
CA VAL A 177 1.34 24.14 -15.94
C VAL A 177 0.30 23.40 -16.78
N TYR A 178 0.29 22.06 -16.77
CA TYR A 178 -0.71 21.25 -17.49
C TYR A 178 -2.14 21.66 -17.14
N VAL A 179 -2.48 21.70 -15.84
CA VAL A 179 -3.83 21.99 -15.38
C VAL A 179 -4.27 23.39 -15.78
N PHE A 180 -3.37 24.37 -15.65
CA PHE A 180 -3.71 25.75 -15.98
C PHE A 180 -3.85 25.97 -17.48
N CYS A 181 -2.96 25.37 -18.29
CA CYS A 181 -3.07 25.40 -19.74
C CYS A 181 -4.37 24.73 -20.20
N ALA A 182 -4.74 23.58 -19.61
CA ALA A 182 -6.01 22.91 -19.92
C ALA A 182 -7.23 23.78 -19.54
N ALA A 183 -7.21 24.46 -18.39
CA ALA A 183 -8.26 25.40 -17.99
C ALA A 183 -8.38 26.57 -18.98
N ALA A 184 -7.24 27.19 -19.31
CA ALA A 184 -7.18 28.32 -20.24
C ALA A 184 -7.67 27.92 -21.64
N GLU A 185 -7.34 26.71 -22.09
CA GLU A 185 -7.83 26.17 -23.36
C GLU A 185 -9.34 25.93 -23.36
N ILE A 186 -9.90 25.27 -22.33
CA ILE A 186 -11.36 25.10 -22.20
C ILE A 186 -12.05 26.47 -22.24
N MET A 187 -11.51 27.45 -21.51
CA MET A 187 -12.08 28.80 -21.45
C MET A 187 -12.02 29.55 -22.79
N ARG A 188 -10.96 29.33 -23.58
CA ARG A 188 -10.78 29.90 -24.93
C ARG A 188 -11.79 29.34 -25.93
N TYR A 189 -12.19 28.07 -25.80
CA TYR A 189 -13.03 27.37 -26.78
C TYR A 189 -14.44 27.02 -26.30
N THR A 190 -14.84 27.57 -25.15
CA THR A 190 -16.23 27.56 -24.69
C THR A 190 -16.76 28.98 -24.73
N MET A 191 -17.73 29.25 -25.63
CA MET A 191 -18.22 30.61 -25.86
C MET A 191 -19.29 30.99 -24.83
N PRO A 192 -19.10 32.06 -24.04
CA PRO A 192 -20.15 32.64 -23.21
C PRO A 192 -21.17 33.44 -24.04
N VAL A 193 -22.35 33.63 -23.46
CA VAL A 193 -23.34 34.62 -23.87
C VAL A 193 -22.90 36.02 -23.44
N ASP A 194 -22.34 36.18 -22.23
CA ASP A 194 -21.73 37.46 -21.82
C ASP A 194 -20.34 37.62 -22.44
N GLU A 195 -20.24 38.54 -23.39
CA GLU A 195 -19.00 38.85 -24.11
C GLU A 195 -17.86 39.30 -23.17
N ASN A 196 -18.17 39.87 -22.00
CA ASN A 196 -17.15 40.26 -21.02
C ASN A 196 -16.42 39.06 -20.40
N LEU A 197 -17.01 37.86 -20.51
CA LEU A 197 -16.46 36.61 -19.99
C LEU A 197 -15.64 35.84 -21.04
N ILE A 198 -15.43 36.41 -22.23
CA ILE A 198 -14.61 35.80 -23.29
C ILE A 198 -13.13 35.83 -22.91
N VAL A 199 -12.46 34.68 -23.06
CA VAL A 199 -11.00 34.59 -23.02
C VAL A 199 -10.48 34.75 -24.45
N THR A 200 -9.79 35.85 -24.72
CA THR A 200 -9.30 36.18 -26.07
C THR A 200 -7.96 35.52 -26.37
N ALA A 201 -7.60 35.43 -27.67
CA ALA A 201 -6.29 34.96 -28.08
C ALA A 201 -5.14 35.83 -27.53
N GLU A 202 -5.38 37.14 -27.31
CA GLU A 202 -4.40 38.04 -26.69
C GLU A 202 -4.12 37.68 -25.23
N MET A 203 -5.18 37.45 -24.43
CA MET A 203 -5.02 37.02 -23.04
C MET A 203 -4.23 35.72 -22.93
N ILE A 204 -4.42 34.79 -23.87
CA ILE A 204 -3.69 33.52 -23.89
C ILE A 204 -2.21 33.72 -24.27
N ARG A 205 -1.92 34.61 -25.23
CA ARG A 205 -0.53 34.98 -25.56
C ARG A 205 0.18 35.60 -24.36
N ASP A 206 -0.47 36.55 -23.69
CA ASP A 206 0.09 37.21 -22.50
C ASP A 206 0.31 36.20 -21.37
N PHE A 207 -0.67 35.33 -21.11
CA PHE A 207 -0.58 34.26 -20.12
C PHE A 207 0.59 33.31 -20.38
N GLU A 208 0.77 32.87 -21.63
CA GLU A 208 1.91 32.03 -21.98
C GLU A 208 3.23 32.78 -21.83
N GLN A 209 3.34 33.98 -22.42
CA GLN A 209 4.59 34.74 -22.47
C GLN A 209 5.08 35.12 -21.07
N ASN A 210 4.18 35.55 -20.20
CA ASN A 210 4.53 36.18 -18.93
C ASN A 210 4.60 35.21 -17.75
N ALA A 211 3.89 34.08 -17.81
CA ALA A 211 3.92 33.06 -16.76
C ALA A 211 4.52 31.75 -17.26
N ILE A 212 3.89 31.09 -18.24
CA ILE A 212 4.22 29.70 -18.61
C ILE A 212 5.59 29.56 -19.25
N ARG A 213 5.97 30.47 -20.16
CA ARG A 213 7.23 30.43 -20.91
C ARG A 213 8.46 30.42 -19.99
N SER A 214 8.43 31.24 -18.95
CA SER A 214 9.53 31.32 -17.96
C SER A 214 9.75 29.97 -17.24
N ILE A 215 8.67 29.27 -16.89
CA ILE A 215 8.73 27.93 -16.31
C ILE A 215 9.25 26.93 -17.35
N ARG A 216 8.71 26.99 -18.58
CA ARG A 216 9.05 26.10 -19.69
C ARG A 216 10.55 26.09 -19.98
N GLN A 217 11.12 27.26 -20.22
CA GLN A 217 12.53 27.43 -20.59
C GLN A 217 13.50 27.16 -19.44
N THR A 218 13.08 27.43 -18.19
CA THR A 218 13.97 27.25 -17.03
C THR A 218 14.08 25.78 -16.63
N ILE A 219 12.99 25.00 -16.75
CA ILE A 219 12.97 23.61 -16.25
C ILE A 219 12.27 22.60 -17.17
N LEU A 220 11.19 22.92 -17.88
CA LEU A 220 10.36 21.86 -18.49
C LEU A 220 10.95 21.25 -19.77
N GLU A 221 11.71 22.03 -20.53
CA GLU A 221 12.37 21.61 -21.79
C GLU A 221 13.61 20.72 -21.57
N HIS A 222 13.97 20.44 -20.31
CA HIS A 222 15.22 19.75 -19.97
C HIS A 222 15.14 18.22 -20.19
N LYS A 223 16.05 17.69 -21.01
CA LYS A 223 16.09 16.27 -21.44
C LYS A 223 16.75 15.30 -20.45
N GLY A 224 17.46 15.81 -19.45
CA GLY A 224 18.34 15.03 -18.57
C GLY A 224 17.83 14.79 -17.17
N TYR A 225 16.52 14.94 -16.90
CA TYR A 225 15.98 14.59 -15.59
C TYR A 225 15.89 13.09 -15.39
N PHE A 226 15.99 12.69 -14.12
CA PHE A 226 16.01 11.29 -13.71
C PHE A 226 14.62 10.64 -13.84
N MET A 227 14.48 9.67 -14.74
CA MET A 227 13.34 8.77 -14.92
C MET A 227 11.99 9.48 -14.78
N ASN A 228 11.16 9.16 -13.77
CA ASN A 228 9.84 9.77 -13.65
C ASN A 228 9.88 11.31 -13.50
N GLN A 229 10.97 11.89 -12.98
CA GLN A 229 11.13 13.34 -12.86
C GLN A 229 11.09 14.03 -14.22
N HIS A 230 11.61 13.37 -15.25
CA HIS A 230 11.49 13.82 -16.64
C HIS A 230 10.04 13.80 -17.11
N THR A 231 9.29 12.75 -16.80
CA THR A 231 7.87 12.68 -17.21
C THR A 231 7.01 13.72 -16.48
N TYR A 232 7.33 14.07 -15.23
CA TYR A 232 6.64 15.15 -14.51
C TYR A 232 6.83 16.51 -15.21
N SER A 233 8.05 16.82 -15.65
CA SER A 233 8.31 18.08 -16.36
C SER A 233 7.67 18.08 -17.75
N LEU A 234 7.74 16.94 -18.44
CA LEU A 234 7.23 16.75 -19.80
C LEU A 234 5.70 16.91 -19.92
N VAL A 235 4.94 16.56 -18.88
CA VAL A 235 3.48 16.83 -18.81
C VAL A 235 3.18 18.31 -19.03
N GLY A 236 3.90 19.20 -18.36
CA GLY A 236 3.71 20.64 -18.52
C GLY A 236 4.24 21.16 -19.85
N TYR A 237 5.36 20.62 -20.34
CA TYR A 237 5.93 21.02 -21.63
C TYR A 237 4.98 20.72 -22.79
N MET A 238 4.44 19.49 -22.84
CA MET A 238 3.46 19.08 -23.86
C MET A 238 2.25 20.01 -23.89
N ALA A 239 1.62 20.26 -22.74
CA ALA A 239 0.46 21.14 -22.64
C ALA A 239 0.76 22.58 -23.11
N ALA A 240 1.91 23.12 -22.70
CA ALA A 240 2.32 24.46 -23.08
C ALA A 240 2.55 24.58 -24.60
N THR A 241 3.13 23.57 -25.25
CA THR A 241 3.36 23.60 -26.71
C THR A 241 2.06 23.56 -27.51
N ILE A 242 1.08 22.77 -27.08
CA ILE A 242 -0.24 22.72 -27.71
C ILE A 242 -0.94 24.07 -27.56
N LEU A 243 -0.98 24.66 -26.36
CA LEU A 243 -1.72 25.90 -26.06
C LEU A 243 -1.42 27.07 -27.04
N VAL A 244 -0.17 27.16 -27.52
CA VAL A 244 0.32 28.25 -28.38
C VAL A 244 0.76 27.79 -29.77
N ASP A 245 0.30 26.63 -30.24
CA ASP A 245 0.57 26.14 -31.59
C ASP A 245 2.08 25.94 -31.91
N ASP A 246 2.91 25.62 -30.92
CA ASP A 246 4.36 25.42 -31.07
C ASP A 246 4.68 24.03 -31.64
N ARG A 247 4.62 23.91 -32.98
CA ARG A 247 4.83 22.64 -33.69
C ARG A 247 6.21 22.01 -33.41
N LEU A 248 7.28 22.80 -33.39
CA LEU A 248 8.63 22.28 -33.16
C LEU A 248 8.81 21.80 -31.72
N GLY A 249 8.34 22.58 -30.75
CA GLY A 249 8.36 22.17 -29.34
C GLY A 249 7.51 20.93 -29.09
N TYR A 250 6.35 20.82 -29.75
CA TYR A 250 5.49 19.65 -29.67
C TYR A 250 6.15 18.39 -30.22
N GLU A 251 6.76 18.45 -31.41
CA GLU A 251 7.47 17.30 -31.99
C GLU A 251 8.66 16.87 -31.12
N ASP A 252 9.36 17.84 -30.52
CA ASP A 252 10.42 17.57 -29.53
C ASP A 252 9.86 16.90 -28.27
N ALA A 253 8.72 17.36 -27.74
CA ALA A 253 8.06 16.75 -26.60
C ALA A 253 7.56 15.32 -26.92
N VAL A 254 7.08 15.06 -28.14
CA VAL A 254 6.73 13.70 -28.61
C VAL A 254 7.97 12.81 -28.65
N GLU A 255 9.09 13.30 -29.20
CA GLU A 255 10.36 12.58 -29.22
C GLU A 255 10.87 12.27 -27.81
N MET A 256 10.78 13.25 -26.90
CA MET A 256 11.14 13.09 -25.48
C MET A 256 10.24 12.08 -24.77
N THR A 257 8.97 11.94 -25.19
CA THR A 257 8.04 10.96 -24.64
C THR A 257 8.40 9.54 -25.08
N THR A 258 8.76 9.36 -26.35
CA THR A 258 8.96 8.04 -26.95
C THR A 258 10.39 7.51 -26.73
N VAL A 259 11.41 8.27 -27.12
CA VAL A 259 12.81 7.82 -27.16
C VAL A 259 13.76 8.72 -26.38
N ASN A 260 13.63 10.05 -26.50
CA ASN A 260 14.56 11.04 -25.94
C ASN A 260 16.04 10.69 -26.24
N LYS A 261 16.35 10.54 -27.53
CA LYS A 261 17.65 10.01 -28.00
C LYS A 261 18.85 10.85 -27.55
N ASN A 262 18.62 12.13 -27.28
CA ASN A 262 19.63 13.10 -26.88
C ASN A 262 19.73 13.28 -25.36
N ALA A 263 19.06 12.43 -24.55
CA ALA A 263 19.23 12.47 -23.10
C ALA A 263 20.71 12.25 -22.74
N PRO A 264 21.30 13.08 -21.84
CA PRO A 264 22.71 12.98 -21.44
C PRO A 264 23.12 11.60 -20.89
N ASN A 265 22.16 10.83 -20.36
CA ASN A 265 22.37 9.47 -19.90
C ASN A 265 21.12 8.65 -20.16
N GLN A 266 21.29 7.58 -20.93
CA GLN A 266 20.20 6.72 -21.39
C GLN A 266 19.72 5.73 -20.32
N GLY A 267 20.50 5.53 -19.24
CA GLY A 267 20.13 4.67 -18.12
C GLY A 267 19.01 5.27 -17.28
N PHE A 268 19.08 6.57 -16.99
CA PHE A 268 18.06 7.30 -16.24
C PHE A 268 17.05 8.07 -17.11
N ASN A 269 17.03 7.84 -18.42
CA ASN A 269 16.15 8.56 -19.35
C ASN A 269 14.69 8.18 -19.06
N GLY A 270 13.80 9.18 -18.85
CA GLY A 270 12.38 8.97 -18.57
C GLY A 270 11.47 8.69 -19.76
N ALA A 271 12.01 8.60 -20.98
CA ALA A 271 11.22 8.26 -22.16
C ALA A 271 10.71 6.82 -22.13
N MET A 272 9.57 6.55 -22.77
CA MET A 272 8.90 5.25 -22.76
C MET A 272 9.84 4.09 -23.12
N LYS A 273 10.67 4.23 -24.15
CA LYS A 273 11.66 3.19 -24.53
C LYS A 273 12.66 2.87 -23.42
N ALA A 274 13.06 3.87 -22.65
CA ALA A 274 14.12 3.76 -21.65
C ALA A 274 13.61 3.30 -20.28
N VAL A 275 12.44 3.76 -19.81
CA VAL A 275 11.84 3.32 -18.53
C VAL A 275 10.98 2.07 -18.66
N CYS A 276 10.22 1.91 -19.75
CA CYS A 276 9.49 0.69 -20.07
C CYS A 276 10.41 -0.20 -20.94
N ARG A 277 11.49 -0.69 -20.33
CA ARG A 277 12.66 -1.17 -21.05
C ARG A 277 12.49 -2.61 -21.51
N MET A 278 12.90 -2.90 -22.74
CA MET A 278 13.14 -4.27 -23.17
C MET A 278 14.50 -4.69 -22.62
N VAL A 279 14.50 -5.73 -21.79
CA VAL A 279 15.70 -6.29 -21.16
C VAL A 279 15.96 -7.65 -21.80
N ASP A 280 17.10 -7.79 -22.46
CA ASP A 280 17.57 -8.98 -23.17
C ASP A 280 18.96 -9.43 -22.69
N LYS A 281 19.50 -8.74 -21.68
CA LYS A 281 20.81 -8.99 -21.09
C LYS A 281 20.82 -8.68 -19.60
N ASP A 282 21.46 -9.53 -18.81
CA ASP A 282 21.77 -9.26 -17.41
C ASP A 282 22.90 -8.21 -17.32
N ALA A 283 22.64 -7.09 -16.66
CA ALA A 283 23.61 -5.98 -16.58
C ALA A 283 24.82 -6.27 -15.66
N VAL A 284 24.73 -7.26 -14.77
CA VAL A 284 25.81 -7.66 -13.87
C VAL A 284 26.70 -8.69 -14.55
N THR A 285 26.12 -9.78 -15.07
CA THR A 285 26.90 -10.89 -15.66
C THR A 285 27.25 -10.64 -17.12
N GLY A 286 26.43 -9.85 -17.81
CA GLY A 286 26.53 -9.63 -19.25
C GLY A 286 25.98 -10.78 -20.10
N GLU A 287 25.32 -11.76 -19.50
CA GLU A 287 24.71 -12.89 -20.23
C GLU A 287 23.40 -12.49 -20.90
N LEU A 288 23.09 -13.10 -22.05
CA LEU A 288 21.80 -12.93 -22.71
C LEU A 288 20.69 -13.62 -21.91
N VAL A 289 19.53 -13.00 -21.86
CA VAL A 289 18.32 -13.55 -21.23
C VAL A 289 17.16 -13.54 -22.22
N GLU A 290 16.09 -14.28 -21.90
CA GLU A 290 14.86 -14.17 -22.66
C GLU A 290 14.31 -12.73 -22.61
N PRO A 291 14.11 -12.06 -23.77
CA PRO A 291 13.69 -10.67 -23.77
C PRO A 291 12.36 -10.44 -23.07
N CYS A 292 12.35 -9.51 -22.11
CA CYS A 292 11.14 -9.14 -21.39
C CYS A 292 11.05 -7.63 -21.15
N VAL A 293 9.84 -7.12 -20.91
CA VAL A 293 9.65 -5.72 -20.52
C VAL A 293 9.76 -5.59 -19.00
N GLN A 294 10.68 -4.74 -18.53
CA GLN A 294 10.78 -4.33 -17.13
C GLN A 294 10.55 -2.83 -16.99
N LEU A 295 9.77 -2.42 -16.00
CA LEU A 295 9.67 -1.03 -15.60
C LEU A 295 10.85 -0.68 -14.69
N VAL A 296 11.86 -0.03 -15.25
CA VAL A 296 13.20 0.07 -14.65
C VAL A 296 13.21 0.73 -13.27
N GLU A 297 12.41 1.77 -13.06
CA GLU A 297 12.39 2.50 -11.78
C GLU A 297 11.79 1.67 -10.62
N MET A 298 11.20 0.49 -10.89
CA MET A 298 10.83 -0.45 -9.82
C MET A 298 12.04 -0.97 -9.05
N GLY A 299 13.25 -0.91 -9.62
CA GLY A 299 14.48 -1.18 -8.90
C GLY A 299 14.78 -0.14 -7.82
N ARG A 300 14.20 1.06 -7.90
CA ARG A 300 14.33 2.15 -6.93
C ARG A 300 13.22 2.09 -5.87
N ASP A 301 11.96 2.23 -6.29
CA ASP A 301 10.76 2.17 -5.45
C ASP A 301 9.47 2.17 -6.29
N GLY A 302 8.37 1.64 -5.74
CA GLY A 302 7.09 1.51 -6.44
C GLY A 302 6.37 2.84 -6.71
N ALA A 303 6.58 3.88 -5.90
CA ALA A 303 5.88 5.15 -6.09
C ALA A 303 6.42 5.91 -7.31
N HIS A 304 7.73 5.92 -7.51
CA HIS A 304 8.33 6.58 -8.65
C HIS A 304 8.11 5.78 -9.94
N ALA A 305 8.19 4.45 -9.85
CA ALA A 305 7.78 3.55 -10.93
C ALA A 305 6.34 3.83 -11.39
N PHE A 306 5.39 3.96 -10.47
CA PHE A 306 4.01 4.36 -10.82
C PHE A 306 3.95 5.74 -11.50
N GLY A 307 4.73 6.71 -11.01
CA GLY A 307 4.82 8.03 -11.62
C GLY A 307 5.21 7.98 -13.11
N ASN A 308 6.08 7.04 -13.53
CA ASN A 308 6.38 6.85 -14.95
C ASN A 308 5.12 6.46 -15.74
N ILE A 309 4.40 5.42 -15.30
CA ILE A 309 3.27 4.90 -16.08
C ILE A 309 2.09 5.88 -16.09
N ASP A 310 1.82 6.58 -14.99
CA ASP A 310 0.72 7.57 -14.93
C ASP A 310 1.00 8.77 -15.84
N ASN A 311 2.22 9.32 -15.76
CA ASN A 311 2.58 10.49 -16.57
C ASN A 311 2.67 10.14 -18.05
N LEU A 312 3.23 8.98 -18.41
CA LEU A 312 3.25 8.52 -19.80
C LEU A 312 1.83 8.25 -20.32
N ASN A 313 0.92 7.73 -19.48
CA ASN A 313 -0.49 7.59 -19.85
C ASN A 313 -1.13 8.96 -20.14
N LEU A 314 -0.89 9.96 -19.28
CA LEU A 314 -1.38 11.31 -19.52
C LEU A 314 -0.81 11.92 -20.81
N ILE A 315 0.52 11.88 -20.99
CA ILE A 315 1.18 12.49 -22.15
C ILE A 315 0.73 11.83 -23.46
N THR A 316 0.67 10.49 -23.50
CA THR A 316 0.15 9.77 -24.68
C THR A 316 -1.32 10.08 -24.94
N ARG A 317 -2.13 10.39 -23.91
CA ARG A 317 -3.50 10.87 -24.13
C ARG A 317 -3.50 12.21 -24.87
N MET A 318 -2.67 13.17 -24.45
CA MET A 318 -2.56 14.47 -25.13
C MET A 318 -2.14 14.29 -26.60
N ILE A 319 -1.16 13.42 -26.87
CA ILE A 319 -0.70 13.13 -28.23
C ILE A 319 -1.81 12.48 -29.07
N ASP A 320 -2.54 11.52 -28.50
CA ASP A 320 -3.61 10.81 -29.21
C ASP A 320 -4.84 11.71 -29.47
N LEU A 321 -5.16 12.65 -28.57
CA LEU A 321 -6.22 13.66 -28.78
C LEU A 321 -5.89 14.62 -29.94
N GLN A 322 -4.60 14.79 -30.28
CA GLN A 322 -4.14 15.53 -31.45
C GLN A 322 -4.16 14.70 -32.74
N GLU A 323 -4.58 13.43 -32.66
CA GLU A 323 -4.53 12.43 -33.74
C GLU A 323 -3.11 12.19 -34.30
N THR A 324 -2.09 12.54 -33.52
CA THR A 324 -0.68 12.39 -33.92
C THR A 324 -0.27 10.92 -33.90
N LYS A 325 0.31 10.46 -35.01
CA LYS A 325 0.94 9.14 -35.11
C LYS A 325 2.44 9.25 -34.93
N VAL A 326 3.01 8.19 -34.36
CA VAL A 326 4.46 8.02 -34.22
C VAL A 326 4.94 6.81 -35.02
N ASP A 327 6.17 6.88 -35.51
CA ASP A 327 6.83 5.73 -36.11
C ASP A 327 7.03 4.64 -35.03
N PRO A 328 6.67 3.37 -35.31
CA PRO A 328 6.61 2.32 -34.29
C PRO A 328 7.97 1.94 -33.70
N VAL A 329 9.09 2.38 -34.29
CA VAL A 329 10.45 2.04 -33.87
C VAL A 329 11.22 3.26 -33.36
N SER A 330 11.24 4.34 -34.15
CA SER A 330 11.99 5.56 -33.86
C SER A 330 11.23 6.54 -32.96
N GLY A 331 9.91 6.42 -32.86
CA GLY A 331 9.08 7.24 -31.98
C GLY A 331 8.90 8.69 -32.43
N GLN A 332 9.39 9.05 -33.62
CA GLN A 332 9.21 10.35 -34.24
C GLN A 332 7.77 10.50 -34.75
N VAL A 333 7.26 11.74 -34.80
CA VAL A 333 5.99 12.03 -35.48
C VAL A 333 6.08 11.58 -36.94
N THR A 334 5.02 10.92 -37.44
CA THR A 334 4.99 10.40 -38.80
C THR A 334 3.61 10.44 -39.43
N GLN A 335 3.58 10.54 -40.75
CA GLN A 335 2.38 10.38 -41.58
C GLN A 335 2.41 9.07 -42.38
N ASN A 336 3.42 8.21 -42.16
CA ASN A 336 3.54 6.94 -42.84
C ASN A 336 2.35 6.02 -42.51
N ALA A 337 1.96 5.17 -43.47
CA ALA A 337 0.82 4.26 -43.32
C ALA A 337 0.97 3.28 -42.14
N ASN A 338 2.21 2.93 -41.77
CA ASN A 338 2.54 2.07 -40.64
C ASN A 338 2.69 2.84 -39.30
N GLY A 339 2.43 4.14 -39.28
CA GLY A 339 2.44 4.94 -38.05
C GLY A 339 1.38 4.47 -37.06
N VAL A 340 1.74 4.45 -35.78
CA VAL A 340 0.89 3.94 -34.69
C VAL A 340 0.50 5.07 -33.73
N LYS A 341 -0.54 4.85 -32.91
CA LYS A 341 -0.84 5.76 -31.79
C LYS A 341 0.33 5.78 -30.82
N SER A 342 0.50 6.88 -30.10
CA SER A 342 1.61 7.05 -29.16
C SER A 342 1.57 6.00 -28.03
N CYS A 343 0.37 5.62 -27.58
CA CYS A 343 0.18 4.55 -26.60
C CYS A 343 0.51 3.14 -27.13
N SER A 344 0.55 2.94 -28.45
CA SER A 344 0.91 1.67 -29.10
C SER A 344 2.38 1.57 -29.49
N PHE A 345 3.17 2.62 -29.23
CA PHE A 345 4.60 2.66 -29.54
C PHE A 345 5.35 1.45 -28.95
N LEU A 346 6.29 0.90 -29.74
CA LEU A 346 7.04 -0.32 -29.40
C LEU A 346 6.16 -1.52 -29.00
N ASN A 347 5.04 -1.69 -29.70
CA ASN A 347 4.06 -2.75 -29.50
C ASN A 347 3.37 -2.66 -28.12
N ASP A 348 2.68 -1.55 -27.86
CA ASP A 348 1.98 -1.28 -26.59
C ASP A 348 2.90 -1.33 -25.35
N ARG A 349 4.11 -0.77 -25.47
CA ARG A 349 5.16 -0.91 -24.45
C ARG A 349 4.75 -0.38 -23.07
N LEU A 350 3.97 0.71 -23.05
CA LEU A 350 3.42 1.28 -21.82
C LEU A 350 2.49 0.29 -21.10
N LEU A 351 1.61 -0.40 -21.83
CA LEU A 351 0.70 -1.39 -21.25
C LEU A 351 1.45 -2.63 -20.75
N GLN A 352 2.47 -3.08 -21.48
CA GLN A 352 3.33 -4.18 -21.03
C GLN A 352 4.05 -3.85 -19.71
N ALA A 353 4.55 -2.61 -19.57
CA ALA A 353 5.18 -2.18 -18.32
C ALA A 353 4.17 -1.99 -17.17
N ALA A 354 2.96 -1.51 -17.47
CA ALA A 354 1.89 -1.40 -16.47
C ALA A 354 1.40 -2.77 -15.99
N GLU A 355 1.34 -3.76 -16.88
CA GLU A 355 1.11 -5.17 -16.57
C GLU A 355 2.22 -5.73 -15.68
N TYR A 356 3.50 -5.53 -16.03
CA TYR A 356 4.64 -5.94 -15.22
C TYR A 356 4.60 -5.34 -13.81
N PHE A 357 4.36 -4.02 -13.70
CA PHE A 357 4.19 -3.35 -12.42
C PHE A 357 3.01 -3.92 -11.63
N SER A 358 1.88 -4.18 -12.30
CA SER A 358 0.68 -4.72 -11.68
C SER A 358 0.92 -6.11 -11.10
N ARG A 359 1.60 -7.02 -11.81
CA ARG A 359 1.94 -8.37 -11.31
C ARG A 359 2.60 -8.31 -9.93
N TYR A 360 3.64 -7.48 -9.82
CA TYR A 360 4.37 -7.31 -8.57
C TYR A 360 3.51 -6.76 -7.43
N ASN A 361 2.68 -5.76 -7.75
CA ASN A 361 1.88 -5.04 -6.78
C ASN A 361 0.58 -5.75 -6.39
N ILE A 362 0.09 -6.75 -7.14
CA ILE A 362 -1.05 -7.56 -6.68
C ILE A 362 -0.63 -8.77 -5.83
N GLY A 363 0.67 -9.05 -5.75
CA GLY A 363 1.24 -10.07 -4.86
C GLY A 363 2.02 -11.19 -5.54
N TYR A 364 2.17 -11.19 -6.86
CA TYR A 364 3.05 -12.17 -7.51
C TYR A 364 4.53 -11.85 -7.27
N GLY A 365 5.33 -12.90 -7.13
CA GLY A 365 6.78 -12.77 -7.25
C GLY A 365 7.19 -12.65 -8.71
N ILE A 366 8.19 -11.81 -8.95
CA ILE A 366 8.76 -11.62 -10.28
C ILE A 366 10.27 -11.85 -10.21
N LYS A 367 10.82 -12.49 -11.23
CA LYS A 367 12.26 -12.59 -11.40
C LYS A 367 12.77 -11.26 -11.98
N TRP A 368 13.46 -10.48 -11.16
CA TRP A 368 14.12 -9.26 -11.61
C TRP A 368 15.42 -9.59 -12.35
N ILE A 369 15.59 -9.06 -13.56
CA ILE A 369 16.87 -9.11 -14.28
C ILE A 369 17.62 -7.81 -13.97
N PRO A 370 18.86 -7.90 -13.45
CA PRO A 370 19.69 -6.73 -13.20
C PRO A 370 19.78 -5.81 -14.42
N VAL A 371 19.53 -4.52 -14.22
CA VAL A 371 19.43 -3.54 -15.30
C VAL A 371 20.13 -2.24 -14.93
N TYR A 372 20.80 -1.60 -15.88
CA TYR A 372 21.44 -0.30 -15.65
C TYR A 372 20.41 0.78 -15.30
N SER A 373 20.57 1.42 -14.15
CA SER A 373 19.82 2.62 -13.76
C SER A 373 20.52 3.91 -14.18
N SER A 374 21.81 3.84 -14.49
CA SER A 374 22.62 4.94 -14.99
C SER A 374 23.65 4.42 -16.00
N LEU A 375 23.75 5.10 -17.14
CA LEU A 375 24.75 4.88 -18.18
C LEU A 375 25.54 6.19 -18.35
N GLY A 376 26.72 6.29 -17.73
CA GLY A 376 27.55 7.50 -17.72
C GLY A 376 28.90 7.25 -17.03
N GLU A 377 29.58 8.30 -16.58
CA GLU A 377 30.89 8.19 -15.89
C GLU A 377 30.86 7.28 -14.66
N ARG A 378 29.70 7.21 -13.99
CA ARG A 378 29.43 6.31 -12.87
C ARG A 378 28.20 5.46 -13.21
N PRO A 379 28.39 4.35 -13.94
CA PRO A 379 27.29 3.45 -14.24
C PRO A 379 26.75 2.87 -12.92
N ALA A 380 25.45 2.67 -12.87
CA ALA A 380 24.77 2.07 -11.71
C ALA A 380 23.79 1.02 -12.21
N ILE A 381 23.59 -0.03 -11.41
CA ILE A 381 22.74 -1.17 -11.75
C ILE A 381 21.73 -1.34 -10.61
N TYR A 382 20.46 -1.50 -10.97
CA TYR A 382 19.47 -2.05 -10.06
C TYR A 382 19.57 -3.56 -10.08
N LYS A 383 20.21 -4.12 -9.05
CA LYS A 383 20.45 -5.56 -8.89
C LYS A 383 19.18 -6.33 -8.54
N ASN A 384 18.27 -5.73 -7.76
CA ASN A 384 17.00 -6.32 -7.40
C ASN A 384 15.85 -5.33 -7.57
N ILE A 385 14.63 -5.87 -7.62
CA ILE A 385 13.40 -5.08 -7.48
C ILE A 385 13.26 -4.56 -6.04
N CYS A 386 12.77 -3.32 -5.89
CA CYS A 386 12.56 -2.72 -4.59
C CYS A 386 11.17 -3.08 -4.03
N PRO A 387 11.07 -3.56 -2.77
CA PRO A 387 9.79 -3.82 -2.11
C PRO A 387 9.07 -2.57 -1.60
N GLU A 388 9.73 -1.40 -1.65
CA GLU A 388 9.18 -0.13 -1.18
C GLU A 388 7.93 0.25 -2.00
N TYR A 389 6.81 0.55 -1.30
CA TYR A 389 5.48 0.76 -1.88
C TYR A 389 4.85 -0.44 -2.60
N ARG A 390 5.37 -1.66 -2.46
CA ARG A 390 4.73 -2.85 -3.03
C ARG A 390 3.31 -3.01 -2.50
N GLY A 391 2.35 -3.19 -3.40
CA GLY A 391 0.92 -3.31 -3.11
C GLY A 391 0.09 -2.07 -3.45
N ARG A 392 0.77 -0.96 -3.79
CA ARG A 392 0.14 0.34 -3.95
C ARG A 392 -0.50 0.50 -5.34
N ILE A 393 -1.62 -0.19 -5.53
CA ILE A 393 -2.43 -0.11 -6.77
C ILE A 393 -3.55 0.93 -6.69
N ASN A 394 -3.87 1.44 -5.49
CA ASN A 394 -4.91 2.45 -5.25
C ASN A 394 -4.46 3.89 -5.60
N MET A 395 -3.49 4.06 -6.49
CA MET A 395 -3.05 5.39 -6.92
C MET A 395 -4.05 6.00 -7.92
N ASN A 396 -4.31 7.30 -7.81
CA ASN A 396 -5.39 7.99 -8.53
C ASN A 396 -5.36 7.87 -10.07
N GLY A 397 -4.20 7.61 -10.66
CA GLY A 397 -4.04 7.48 -12.11
C GLY A 397 -4.45 6.12 -12.70
N TYR A 398 -4.62 5.09 -11.86
CA TYR A 398 -5.00 3.75 -12.33
C TYR A 398 -6.37 3.69 -13.03
N PRO A 399 -7.44 4.29 -12.48
CA PRO A 399 -8.74 4.33 -13.16
C PRO A 399 -8.66 4.87 -14.60
N ALA A 400 -7.76 5.84 -14.85
CA ALA A 400 -7.58 6.41 -16.19
C ALA A 400 -7.12 5.36 -17.21
N PHE A 401 -6.31 4.37 -16.81
CA PHE A 401 -5.95 3.26 -17.70
C PHE A 401 -7.21 2.49 -18.12
N TYR A 402 -8.01 2.04 -17.15
CA TYR A 402 -9.20 1.25 -17.43
C TYR A 402 -10.14 1.96 -18.39
N TYR A 403 -10.59 3.17 -18.02
CA TYR A 403 -11.60 3.88 -18.81
C TYR A 403 -11.08 4.30 -20.19
N ARG A 404 -9.84 4.80 -20.28
CA ARG A 404 -9.26 5.22 -21.56
C ARG A 404 -9.05 4.03 -22.49
N PHE A 405 -8.29 3.03 -22.09
CA PHE A 405 -7.94 1.92 -22.98
C PHE A 405 -9.16 1.08 -23.34
N ARG A 406 -10.12 0.93 -22.43
CA ARG A 406 -11.43 0.32 -22.73
C ARG A 406 -12.18 1.12 -23.78
N GLY A 407 -12.26 2.45 -23.60
CA GLY A 407 -12.87 3.35 -24.58
C GLY A 407 -12.19 3.29 -25.95
N LEU A 408 -10.87 3.07 -25.99
CA LEU A 408 -10.09 2.86 -27.21
C LEU A 408 -10.22 1.45 -27.82
N GLY A 409 -10.97 0.54 -27.19
CA GLY A 409 -11.19 -0.82 -27.69
C GLY A 409 -10.05 -1.81 -27.41
N TYR A 410 -9.16 -1.51 -26.47
CA TYR A 410 -8.09 -2.43 -26.07
C TYR A 410 -8.63 -3.64 -25.31
N ASP A 411 -8.10 -4.82 -25.64
CA ASP A 411 -8.42 -6.06 -24.94
C ASP A 411 -7.58 -6.20 -23.66
N PHE A 412 -8.20 -5.87 -22.53
CA PHE A 412 -7.59 -6.03 -21.20
C PHE A 412 -7.31 -7.48 -20.81
N ASN A 413 -7.87 -8.48 -21.50
CA ASN A 413 -7.55 -9.88 -21.19
C ASN A 413 -6.11 -10.24 -21.58
N LYS A 414 -5.45 -9.45 -22.43
CA LYS A 414 -4.01 -9.54 -22.70
C LYS A 414 -3.14 -9.12 -21.51
N TYR A 415 -3.71 -8.36 -20.56
CA TYR A 415 -3.02 -7.78 -19.42
C TYR A 415 -3.78 -8.11 -18.12
N PRO A 416 -3.80 -9.40 -17.71
CA PRO A 416 -4.64 -9.86 -16.60
C PRO A 416 -4.29 -9.20 -15.26
N ALA A 417 -3.01 -8.97 -14.95
CA ALA A 417 -2.63 -8.29 -13.71
C ALA A 417 -3.05 -6.83 -13.74
N LEU A 418 -2.83 -6.13 -14.85
CA LEU A 418 -3.28 -4.74 -15.02
C LEU A 418 -4.79 -4.62 -14.87
N LYS A 419 -5.54 -5.53 -15.50
CA LYS A 419 -7.01 -5.59 -15.40
C LYS A 419 -7.46 -5.72 -13.94
N ILE A 420 -6.85 -6.63 -13.17
CA ILE A 420 -7.13 -6.79 -11.74
C ILE A 420 -6.80 -5.50 -10.98
N SER A 421 -5.60 -4.94 -11.20
CA SER A 421 -5.15 -3.73 -10.52
C SER A 421 -6.08 -2.55 -10.75
N VAL A 422 -6.47 -2.27 -12.00
CA VAL A 422 -7.30 -1.10 -12.31
C VAL A 422 -8.73 -1.24 -11.77
N LEU A 423 -9.31 -2.44 -11.77
CA LEU A 423 -10.64 -2.68 -11.21
C LEU A 423 -10.62 -2.52 -9.68
N LYS A 424 -9.60 -3.06 -9.01
CA LYS A 424 -9.41 -2.86 -7.57
C LYS A 424 -9.10 -1.42 -7.22
N ALA A 425 -8.35 -0.71 -8.06
CA ALA A 425 -8.11 0.71 -7.88
C ALA A 425 -9.40 1.54 -7.98
N ILE A 426 -10.30 1.22 -8.92
CA ILE A 426 -11.60 1.90 -9.03
C ILE A 426 -12.40 1.75 -7.73
N GLU A 427 -12.49 0.53 -7.19
CA GLU A 427 -13.23 0.29 -5.94
C GLU A 427 -12.58 1.01 -4.76
N ALA A 428 -11.26 0.84 -4.58
CA ALA A 428 -10.52 1.46 -3.48
C ALA A 428 -10.52 3.01 -3.53
N GLN A 429 -10.79 3.62 -4.69
CA GLN A 429 -10.88 5.08 -4.84
C GLN A 429 -12.29 5.63 -4.69
N LYS A 430 -13.32 4.79 -4.53
CA LYS A 430 -14.72 5.22 -4.48
C LYS A 430 -14.95 6.35 -3.46
N GLY A 431 -14.49 6.19 -2.23
CA GLY A 431 -14.60 7.23 -1.20
C GLY A 431 -13.90 8.55 -1.57
N ARG A 432 -12.74 8.49 -2.24
CA ARG A 432 -12.00 9.70 -2.68
C ARG A 432 -12.63 10.38 -3.89
N ILE A 433 -13.25 9.58 -4.76
CA ILE A 433 -14.07 10.09 -5.86
C ILE A 433 -15.29 10.79 -5.26
N GLU A 434 -16.00 10.12 -4.35
CA GLU A 434 -17.18 10.66 -3.70
C GLU A 434 -16.84 11.95 -2.92
N THR A 435 -15.78 12.02 -2.13
CA THR A 435 -15.45 13.26 -1.39
C THR A 435 -14.82 14.37 -2.24
N GLY A 436 -14.39 14.08 -3.47
CA GLY A 436 -13.66 15.04 -4.31
C GLY A 436 -12.16 15.19 -3.98
N GLU A 437 -11.63 14.39 -3.07
CA GLU A 437 -10.21 14.39 -2.68
C GLU A 437 -9.24 14.05 -3.83
N PHE A 438 -9.74 13.42 -4.90
CA PHE A 438 -8.93 13.10 -6.08
C PHE A 438 -8.33 14.36 -6.75
N ILE A 439 -8.98 15.53 -6.62
CA ILE A 439 -8.56 16.80 -7.25
C ILE A 439 -7.39 17.45 -6.49
N SER A 440 -7.38 17.36 -5.15
CA SER A 440 -6.46 18.11 -4.28
C SER A 440 -5.07 17.46 -4.08
N THR A 441 -4.80 16.33 -4.76
CA THR A 441 -3.57 15.54 -4.55
C THR A 441 -2.41 16.05 -5.42
N LEU A 442 -1.31 16.52 -4.82
CA LEU A 442 -0.17 17.18 -5.50
C LEU A 442 0.47 16.34 -6.62
N HIS A 443 0.61 15.02 -6.44
CA HIS A 443 1.27 14.10 -7.40
C HIS A 443 0.28 13.26 -8.23
N ASN A 444 -0.95 13.74 -8.39
CA ASN A 444 -1.95 13.12 -9.26
C ASN A 444 -2.09 13.93 -10.55
N ASN A 445 -1.37 13.55 -11.61
CA ASN A 445 -1.38 14.32 -12.87
C ASN A 445 -2.60 14.00 -13.73
N ASN A 446 -3.11 12.77 -13.65
CA ASN A 446 -4.16 12.26 -14.53
C ASN A 446 -5.57 12.35 -13.90
N PHE A 447 -5.76 13.24 -12.92
CA PHE A 447 -7.01 13.36 -12.14
C PHE A 447 -8.23 13.76 -12.98
N ASP A 448 -8.00 14.40 -14.11
CA ASP A 448 -9.00 14.99 -15.00
C ASP A 448 -9.44 14.05 -16.12
N PHE A 449 -8.97 12.79 -16.10
CA PHE A 449 -9.11 11.88 -17.23
C PHE A 449 -10.55 11.72 -17.73
N PHE A 450 -11.52 11.80 -16.83
CA PHE A 450 -12.94 11.63 -17.13
C PHE A 450 -13.47 12.70 -18.10
N ALA A 451 -12.86 13.89 -18.16
CA ALA A 451 -13.21 14.94 -19.12
C ALA A 451 -12.68 14.66 -20.55
N GLY A 452 -11.65 13.82 -20.67
CA GLY A 452 -10.99 13.45 -21.93
C GLY A 452 -11.40 12.06 -22.45
N LEU A 453 -12.49 11.48 -21.96
CA LEU A 453 -12.91 10.13 -22.35
C LEU A 453 -13.81 10.12 -23.60
N PRO A 454 -13.64 9.14 -24.51
CA PRO A 454 -14.62 8.88 -25.56
C PRO A 454 -15.90 8.28 -24.97
N LYS A 455 -17.02 8.41 -25.70
CA LYS A 455 -18.33 7.88 -25.29
C LYS A 455 -18.33 6.38 -24.98
N THR A 456 -17.49 5.60 -25.67
CA THR A 456 -17.30 4.15 -25.48
C THR A 456 -16.70 3.77 -24.12
N ALA A 457 -16.16 4.74 -23.35
CA ALA A 457 -15.64 4.49 -22.01
C ALA A 457 -16.74 4.25 -20.95
N ALA A 458 -18.00 4.59 -21.27
CA ALA A 458 -19.16 4.45 -20.39
C ALA A 458 -19.28 3.07 -19.74
N VAL A 459 -19.54 3.03 -18.43
CA VAL A 459 -19.82 1.79 -17.67
C VAL A 459 -21.16 1.86 -16.98
N GLY A 460 -21.84 0.71 -16.84
CA GLY A 460 -23.18 0.64 -16.29
C GLY A 460 -24.24 1.22 -17.22
N VAL A 461 -25.49 1.16 -16.77
CA VAL A 461 -26.62 1.81 -17.46
C VAL A 461 -26.79 3.25 -16.96
N PRO A 462 -27.27 4.18 -17.81
CA PRO A 462 -27.66 5.52 -17.35
C PRO A 462 -28.65 5.48 -16.18
N ASP A 463 -28.44 6.35 -15.19
CA ASP A 463 -29.28 6.47 -13.99
C ASP A 463 -29.69 7.93 -13.74
N LEU A 464 -30.96 8.25 -14.02
CA LEU A 464 -31.47 9.62 -13.86
C LEU A 464 -31.55 10.08 -12.40
N GLN A 465 -31.69 9.18 -11.43
CA GLN A 465 -31.67 9.56 -10.00
C GLN A 465 -30.26 10.01 -9.61
N LYS A 466 -29.24 9.30 -10.10
CA LYS A 466 -27.84 9.68 -9.92
C LYS A 466 -27.53 11.05 -10.54
N ALA A 467 -28.08 11.32 -11.73
CA ALA A 467 -27.99 12.64 -12.36
C ALA A 467 -28.64 13.73 -11.50
N GLN A 468 -29.86 13.49 -11.00
CA GLN A 468 -30.59 14.43 -10.15
C GLN A 468 -29.79 14.78 -8.88
N ILE A 469 -29.25 13.79 -8.18
CA ILE A 469 -28.40 14.00 -7.00
C ILE A 469 -27.14 14.80 -7.35
N ALA A 470 -26.46 14.44 -8.44
CA ALA A 470 -25.23 15.13 -8.85
C ALA A 470 -25.47 16.57 -9.32
N LEU A 471 -26.69 16.94 -9.70
CA LEU A 471 -27.09 18.24 -10.26
C LEU A 471 -28.00 19.08 -9.35
N ALA A 472 -28.34 18.56 -8.17
CA ALA A 472 -29.10 19.28 -7.15
C ALA A 472 -28.37 20.55 -6.68
N LEU A 473 -29.10 21.63 -6.40
CA LEU A 473 -28.55 22.89 -5.90
C LEU A 473 -27.78 22.66 -4.59
N ASP A 474 -28.46 22.04 -3.62
CA ASP A 474 -27.87 21.57 -2.37
C ASP A 474 -27.33 20.15 -2.55
N GLN A 475 -26.06 19.93 -2.20
CA GLN A 475 -25.52 18.58 -2.09
C GLN A 475 -25.81 18.02 -0.70
N GLU A 476 -26.37 16.82 -0.63
CA GLU A 476 -26.46 16.09 0.62
C GLU A 476 -25.07 15.87 1.24
N GLU A 477 -25.00 15.89 2.57
CA GLU A 477 -23.78 15.53 3.27
C GLU A 477 -23.41 14.07 2.96
N PHE A 478 -22.17 13.86 2.54
CA PHE A 478 -21.65 12.51 2.33
C PHE A 478 -21.40 11.83 3.68
N ALA A 479 -22.20 10.81 4.01
CA ALA A 479 -21.98 9.97 5.17
C ALA A 479 -20.75 9.07 4.93
N ALA A 480 -19.59 9.47 5.43
CA ALA A 480 -18.39 8.65 5.37
C ALA A 480 -18.62 7.29 6.08
N LEU A 481 -18.03 6.23 5.54
CA LEU A 481 -18.00 4.93 6.22
C LEU A 481 -17.41 5.07 7.64
N PRO A 482 -17.88 4.27 8.62
CA PRO A 482 -17.32 4.28 9.97
C PRO A 482 -15.82 4.03 9.94
N LYS A 483 -15.04 4.93 10.56
CA LYS A 483 -13.58 4.79 10.62
C LYS A 483 -13.18 3.46 11.28
N GLY A 484 -12.25 2.75 10.66
CA GLY A 484 -11.63 1.54 11.22
C GLY A 484 -12.29 0.21 10.82
N ILE A 485 -13.38 0.24 10.03
CA ILE A 485 -14.00 -0.95 9.42
C ILE A 485 -13.62 -1.01 7.94
N ARG A 486 -13.19 -2.18 7.46
CA ARG A 486 -12.85 -2.42 6.04
C ARG A 486 -13.30 -3.80 5.59
N GLN A 487 -14.09 -3.85 4.53
CA GLN A 487 -14.59 -5.10 3.96
C GLN A 487 -13.43 -5.91 3.35
N VAL A 488 -13.33 -7.20 3.63
CA VAL A 488 -12.29 -8.06 3.06
C VAL A 488 -12.44 -8.15 1.54
N GLU A 489 -13.69 -8.20 1.05
CA GLU A 489 -13.99 -8.37 -0.38
C GLU A 489 -13.43 -7.24 -1.27
N ASP A 490 -13.35 -6.03 -0.73
CA ASP A 490 -12.86 -4.85 -1.45
C ASP A 490 -11.35 -4.95 -1.69
N TYR A 491 -10.60 -5.45 -0.71
CA TYR A 491 -9.14 -5.35 -0.69
C TYR A 491 -8.39 -6.67 -0.94
N TYR A 492 -9.08 -7.81 -1.03
CA TYR A 492 -8.40 -9.08 -1.31
C TYR A 492 -8.05 -9.27 -2.78
N ILE A 493 -6.96 -9.99 -3.03
CA ILE A 493 -6.56 -10.57 -4.30
C ILE A 493 -6.52 -12.07 -4.14
N ASP A 494 -7.24 -12.75 -5.03
CA ASP A 494 -7.09 -14.18 -5.24
C ASP A 494 -6.05 -14.47 -6.33
N LEU A 495 -4.83 -14.75 -5.89
CA LEU A 495 -3.75 -15.16 -6.77
C LEU A 495 -4.00 -16.56 -7.39
N SER A 496 -4.79 -17.43 -6.76
CA SER A 496 -5.10 -18.78 -7.29
C SER A 496 -6.10 -18.77 -8.45
N ALA A 497 -7.05 -17.83 -8.46
CA ALA A 497 -7.97 -17.61 -9.58
C ALA A 497 -7.35 -16.82 -10.74
N SER A 498 -6.28 -16.07 -10.46
CA SER A 498 -5.73 -15.06 -11.36
C SER A 498 -4.42 -15.50 -12.00
N ARG A 499 -4.22 -16.80 -12.19
CA ARG A 499 -2.91 -17.37 -12.54
C ARG A 499 -2.37 -16.80 -13.84
N ILE A 500 -1.11 -16.41 -13.78
CA ILE A 500 -0.37 -15.86 -14.92
C ILE A 500 0.76 -16.86 -15.21
N ALA A 501 1.09 -17.08 -16.47
CA ALA A 501 2.26 -17.88 -16.81
C ALA A 501 3.54 -17.21 -16.28
N ASP A 502 4.54 -18.00 -15.91
CA ASP A 502 5.89 -17.56 -15.57
C ASP A 502 6.00 -16.57 -14.39
N VAL A 503 4.99 -16.52 -13.51
CA VAL A 503 5.06 -15.79 -12.22
C VAL A 503 5.18 -16.76 -11.05
N LEU A 504 5.87 -16.33 -10.00
CA LEU A 504 6.03 -17.14 -8.79
C LEU A 504 4.74 -17.06 -7.94
N TYR A 505 4.02 -18.18 -7.88
CA TYR A 505 2.83 -18.37 -7.03
C TYR A 505 3.19 -19.09 -5.72
N PRO A 506 2.67 -18.65 -4.55
CA PRO A 506 3.10 -19.12 -3.23
C PRO A 506 2.80 -20.59 -2.84
N HIS A 507 1.84 -21.28 -3.44
CA HIS A 507 1.51 -22.65 -3.00
C HIS A 507 1.39 -23.63 -4.16
N SER A 508 0.17 -23.96 -4.58
CA SER A 508 -0.05 -25.04 -5.51
C SER A 508 -0.75 -24.58 -6.78
N ASP A 509 -0.34 -25.18 -7.90
CA ASP A 509 -1.09 -25.13 -9.14
C ASP A 509 -2.42 -25.89 -9.09
N ASN A 510 -2.89 -26.39 -7.95
CA ASN A 510 -4.22 -27.03 -7.84
C ASN A 510 -5.20 -26.26 -6.93
N ASP A 511 -4.84 -25.05 -6.49
CA ASP A 511 -5.68 -24.23 -5.64
C ASP A 511 -7.00 -23.83 -6.33
N LEU A 512 -8.13 -24.00 -5.63
CA LEU A 512 -9.48 -23.60 -6.06
C LEU A 512 -9.68 -22.09 -5.92
N PRO A 513 -10.31 -21.35 -6.83
CA PRO A 513 -10.65 -19.95 -6.61
C PRO A 513 -11.36 -19.66 -5.27
N LEU A 514 -11.06 -18.52 -4.66
CA LEU A 514 -11.86 -17.91 -3.59
C LEU A 514 -13.22 -17.48 -4.15
N GLU A 515 -14.26 -17.53 -3.31
CA GLU A 515 -15.62 -17.20 -3.73
C GLU A 515 -16.15 -16.02 -2.93
N VAL A 516 -16.67 -14.98 -3.60
CA VAL A 516 -17.48 -13.96 -2.93
C VAL A 516 -18.90 -14.50 -2.80
N LYS A 517 -19.42 -14.53 -1.57
CA LYS A 517 -20.79 -14.96 -1.27
C LYS A 517 -21.55 -13.82 -0.62
N SER A 518 -22.87 -13.87 -0.77
CA SER A 518 -23.78 -12.99 -0.07
C SER A 518 -24.79 -13.83 0.69
N GLU A 519 -24.94 -13.60 1.98
CA GLU A 519 -25.95 -14.23 2.83
C GLU A 519 -26.61 -13.14 3.69
N GLN A 520 -27.93 -13.00 3.58
CA GLN A 520 -28.68 -11.89 4.19
C GLN A 520 -28.13 -10.52 3.71
N GLU A 521 -27.76 -9.63 4.63
CA GLU A 521 -27.16 -8.32 4.35
C GLU A 521 -25.62 -8.33 4.41
N ARG A 522 -24.98 -9.50 4.45
CA ARG A 522 -23.52 -9.64 4.51
C ARG A 522 -22.95 -10.18 3.21
N THR A 523 -21.80 -9.64 2.83
CA THR A 523 -20.94 -10.16 1.78
C THR A 523 -19.63 -10.64 2.41
N PHE A 524 -19.07 -11.75 1.94
CA PHE A 524 -17.84 -12.29 2.53
C PHE A 524 -17.06 -13.12 1.51
N VAL A 525 -15.76 -13.27 1.77
CA VAL A 525 -14.85 -14.09 0.98
C VAL A 525 -14.76 -15.48 1.59
N ARG A 526 -15.16 -16.51 0.84
CA ARG A 526 -15.08 -17.92 1.21
C ARG A 526 -13.81 -18.56 0.68
N MET A 527 -13.05 -19.20 1.56
CA MET A 527 -11.90 -20.04 1.25
C MET A 527 -12.21 -21.50 1.60
N THR A 528 -12.02 -22.40 0.63
CA THR A 528 -12.15 -23.86 0.86
C THR A 528 -10.78 -24.54 0.75
N LEU A 529 -10.41 -25.24 1.81
CA LEU A 529 -9.19 -26.04 1.97
C LEU A 529 -9.53 -27.52 1.77
N ARG A 530 -8.67 -28.25 1.04
CA ARG A 530 -8.85 -29.69 0.75
C ARG A 530 -7.50 -30.39 0.76
N ASP A 531 -7.54 -31.70 0.96
CA ASP A 531 -6.38 -32.61 0.88
C ASP A 531 -5.23 -32.21 1.81
N GLY A 532 -5.53 -31.50 2.92
CA GLY A 532 -4.52 -30.97 3.84
C GLY A 532 -3.64 -29.85 3.26
N MET A 533 -3.95 -29.32 2.08
CA MET A 533 -3.11 -28.35 1.38
C MET A 533 -3.42 -26.90 1.82
N PRO A 534 -2.39 -26.06 2.05
CA PRO A 534 -2.57 -24.66 2.39
C PRO A 534 -2.98 -23.80 1.21
N ARG A 535 -3.50 -22.60 1.49
CA ARG A 535 -3.96 -21.61 0.50
C ARG A 535 -3.47 -20.20 0.85
N THR A 536 -3.27 -19.37 -0.16
CA THR A 536 -2.98 -17.93 0.02
C THR A 536 -4.15 -17.04 -0.37
N MET A 537 -4.44 -16.06 0.48
CA MET A 537 -5.14 -14.83 0.11
C MET A 537 -4.19 -13.64 0.33
N VAL A 538 -4.23 -12.64 -0.55
CA VAL A 538 -3.44 -11.40 -0.39
C VAL A 538 -4.38 -10.24 -0.12
N ASN A 539 -4.03 -9.35 0.80
CA ASN A 539 -4.76 -8.10 1.04
C ASN A 539 -3.89 -6.90 0.62
N LEU A 540 -4.45 -6.02 -0.21
CA LEU A 540 -3.78 -4.86 -0.85
C LEU A 540 -3.54 -3.66 0.08
N GLU A 541 -4.02 -3.76 1.32
CA GLU A 541 -4.03 -2.69 2.30
C GLU A 541 -3.47 -3.18 3.64
N GLY A 542 -2.44 -4.03 3.63
CA GLY A 542 -1.92 -4.72 4.81
C GLY A 542 -1.70 -3.82 6.04
N SER A 543 -1.09 -2.64 5.89
CA SER A 543 -0.83 -1.73 7.02
C SER A 543 -2.01 -0.86 7.44
N THR A 544 -2.91 -0.50 6.51
CA THR A 544 -4.16 0.19 6.83
C THR A 544 -5.15 -0.78 7.43
N SER A 545 -5.27 -1.98 6.87
CA SER A 545 -6.03 -3.15 7.33
C SER A 545 -5.58 -3.67 8.68
N PHE A 546 -4.29 -3.64 8.96
CA PHE A 546 -3.70 -4.09 10.21
C PHE A 546 -2.78 -3.02 10.83
N PRO A 547 -3.36 -1.95 11.41
CA PRO A 547 -2.60 -0.88 12.07
C PRO A 547 -1.88 -1.40 13.32
N ILE A 548 -1.00 -0.58 13.88
CA ILE A 548 -0.38 -0.83 15.20
C ILE A 548 -1.49 -0.98 16.25
N GLY A 549 -1.37 -1.98 17.12
CA GLY A 549 -2.39 -2.32 18.12
C GLY A 549 -3.20 -3.55 17.73
N LYS A 550 -4.38 -3.72 18.34
CA LYS A 550 -5.27 -4.86 18.11
C LYS A 550 -6.21 -4.61 16.94
N THR A 551 -6.35 -5.60 16.08
CA THR A 551 -7.35 -5.61 15.01
C THR A 551 -8.03 -6.96 14.97
N GLY A 552 -9.36 -6.95 14.93
CA GLY A 552 -10.18 -8.13 14.73
C GLY A 552 -10.41 -8.39 13.24
N ILE A 553 -10.38 -9.65 12.84
CA ILE A 553 -10.88 -10.13 11.55
C ILE A 553 -12.11 -10.96 11.85
N LEU A 554 -13.26 -10.57 11.29
CA LEU A 554 -14.49 -11.32 11.50
C LEU A 554 -14.49 -12.55 10.58
N VAL A 555 -14.54 -13.74 11.19
CA VAL A 555 -14.46 -15.03 10.49
C VAL A 555 -15.51 -16.00 10.99
N ARG A 556 -15.83 -17.00 10.17
CA ARG A 556 -16.47 -18.25 10.62
C ARG A 556 -15.80 -19.43 9.95
N SER A 557 -15.75 -20.57 10.63
CA SER A 557 -15.10 -21.80 10.16
C SER A 557 -15.93 -23.02 10.52
N ASP A 558 -15.88 -24.07 9.70
CA ASP A 558 -16.50 -25.38 9.96
C ASP A 558 -15.51 -26.43 10.50
N ALA A 559 -14.22 -26.09 10.57
CA ALA A 559 -13.16 -26.93 11.12
C ALA A 559 -11.97 -26.07 11.60
N PRO A 560 -11.10 -26.58 12.48
CA PRO A 560 -9.94 -25.82 12.92
C PRO A 560 -8.92 -25.56 11.81
N ALA A 561 -8.34 -24.36 11.83
CA ALA A 561 -7.33 -23.94 10.86
C ALA A 561 -6.27 -23.05 11.51
N ARG A 562 -5.15 -22.87 10.83
CA ARG A 562 -4.10 -21.91 11.21
C ARG A 562 -3.89 -20.92 10.09
N ILE A 563 -3.85 -19.63 10.42
CA ILE A 563 -3.42 -18.57 9.51
C ILE A 563 -2.04 -18.09 9.92
N ASP A 564 -1.11 -18.13 8.98
CA ASP A 564 0.21 -17.50 9.07
C ASP A 564 0.19 -16.20 8.27
N PHE A 565 0.56 -15.11 8.92
CA PHE A 565 0.60 -13.77 8.34
C PHE A 565 2.03 -13.38 7.96
N HIS A 566 2.22 -12.95 6.71
CA HIS A 566 3.51 -12.46 6.21
C HIS A 566 3.38 -11.06 5.62
N ASN A 567 4.40 -10.23 5.81
CA ASN A 567 4.48 -8.90 5.19
C ASN A 567 5.21 -9.01 3.85
N GLY A 568 4.64 -8.47 2.78
CA GLY A 568 5.36 -8.28 1.51
C GLY A 568 6.13 -9.51 1.02
N GLU A 569 7.46 -9.37 0.88
CA GLU A 569 8.35 -10.42 0.35
C GLU A 569 8.77 -11.47 1.39
N ASP A 570 8.38 -11.33 2.67
CA ASP A 570 8.78 -12.26 3.74
C ASP A 570 8.47 -13.71 3.36
N TYR A 571 7.36 -13.90 2.67
CA TYR A 571 6.97 -15.18 2.12
C TYR A 571 8.01 -15.73 1.12
N GLN A 572 8.49 -14.92 0.17
CA GLN A 572 9.47 -15.34 -0.85
C GLN A 572 10.86 -15.59 -0.26
N ARG A 573 11.22 -14.80 0.75
CA ARG A 573 12.48 -14.93 1.48
C ARG A 573 12.46 -16.02 2.55
N ARG A 574 11.31 -16.71 2.70
CA ARG A 574 11.05 -17.74 3.73
C ARG A 574 11.29 -17.24 5.15
N TYR A 575 11.08 -15.95 5.39
CA TYR A 575 11.04 -15.43 6.74
C TYR A 575 9.84 -16.02 7.49
N PRO A 576 10.00 -16.28 8.81
CA PRO A 576 8.90 -16.76 9.61
C PRO A 576 7.72 -15.78 9.56
N ALA A 577 6.50 -16.30 9.65
CA ALA A 577 5.31 -15.48 9.79
C ALA A 577 5.49 -14.51 10.97
N PHE A 578 5.14 -13.24 10.78
CA PHE A 578 5.23 -12.27 11.87
C PHE A 578 4.13 -12.50 12.92
N ALA A 579 3.04 -13.17 12.53
CA ALA A 579 1.99 -13.64 13.41
C ALA A 579 1.41 -14.95 12.88
N SER A 580 1.03 -15.84 13.81
CA SER A 580 0.25 -17.04 13.52
C SER A 580 -0.96 -17.06 14.45
N VAL A 581 -2.14 -17.28 13.90
CA VAL A 581 -3.39 -17.39 14.66
C VAL A 581 -4.11 -18.67 14.31
N TYR A 582 -4.67 -19.32 15.32
CA TYR A 582 -5.49 -20.50 15.16
C TYR A 582 -6.96 -20.10 15.21
N ILE A 583 -7.76 -20.67 14.31
CA ILE A 583 -9.20 -20.50 14.24
C ILE A 583 -9.83 -21.83 14.67
N PRO A 584 -10.69 -21.85 15.70
CA PRO A 584 -11.46 -23.05 16.03
C PRO A 584 -12.59 -23.29 15.02
N ASP A 585 -13.23 -24.46 15.08
CA ASP A 585 -14.56 -24.63 14.48
C ASP A 585 -15.53 -23.67 15.19
N THR A 586 -16.12 -22.74 14.44
CA THR A 586 -17.07 -21.76 14.98
C THR A 586 -18.52 -22.23 14.82
N HIS A 587 -18.73 -23.42 14.26
CA HIS A 587 -20.04 -24.02 13.97
C HIS A 587 -20.94 -23.11 13.12
N GLY A 588 -20.33 -22.35 12.19
CA GLY A 588 -21.02 -21.41 11.31
C GLY A 588 -21.32 -20.05 11.91
N GLU A 589 -20.97 -19.82 13.18
CA GLU A 589 -21.16 -18.54 13.86
C GLU A 589 -19.99 -17.58 13.59
N TRP A 590 -20.28 -16.29 13.41
CA TRP A 590 -19.26 -15.27 13.20
C TRP A 590 -18.55 -14.92 14.51
N ARG A 591 -17.21 -14.91 14.49
CA ARG A 591 -16.35 -14.54 15.62
C ARG A 591 -15.18 -13.71 15.12
N TYR A 592 -14.77 -12.72 15.90
CA TYR A 592 -13.50 -12.07 15.64
C TYR A 592 -12.35 -12.97 16.09
N ILE A 593 -11.37 -13.14 15.20
CA ILE A 593 -10.01 -13.49 15.61
C ILE A 593 -9.22 -12.20 15.76
N VAL A 594 -8.56 -12.02 16.91
CA VAL A 594 -7.83 -10.79 17.20
C VAL A 594 -6.34 -11.03 17.04
N LEU A 595 -5.73 -10.14 16.27
CA LEU A 595 -4.29 -10.07 16.07
C LEU A 595 -3.78 -8.78 16.69
N GLU A 596 -2.59 -8.83 17.28
CA GLU A 596 -1.92 -7.63 17.79
C GLU A 596 -0.63 -7.41 17.01
N ARG A 597 -0.52 -6.21 16.44
CA ARG A 597 0.70 -5.78 15.78
C ARG A 597 1.62 -5.13 16.79
N ASP A 598 2.77 -5.75 17.05
CA ASP A 598 3.76 -5.21 17.99
C ASP A 598 4.29 -3.85 17.47
N PRO A 599 4.18 -2.76 18.25
CA PRO A 599 4.72 -1.45 17.88
C PRO A 599 6.24 -1.44 17.70
N LYS A 600 6.96 -2.51 18.07
CA LYS A 600 8.42 -2.68 17.86
C LYS A 600 8.75 -3.42 16.56
N VAL A 601 7.80 -4.12 15.95
CA VAL A 601 7.94 -4.73 14.62
C VAL A 601 7.69 -3.63 13.59
N ILE A 602 8.68 -2.74 13.47
CA ILE A 602 8.65 -1.62 12.55
C ILE A 602 9.64 -1.94 11.42
N THR A 603 9.12 -2.44 10.30
CA THR A 603 9.79 -2.35 8.99
C THR A 603 9.60 -0.92 8.49
N SER A 604 10.46 -0.03 8.97
CA SER A 604 10.43 1.39 8.60
C SER A 604 11.09 1.61 7.25
N SER A 605 10.50 1.17 6.15
CA SER A 605 10.76 1.94 4.93
C SER A 605 10.30 3.39 5.22
N MET A 606 11.11 4.40 4.85
CA MET A 606 10.85 5.83 5.07
C MET A 606 9.44 6.29 4.66
N PHE A 607 8.73 5.49 3.87
CA PHE A 607 7.48 5.85 3.23
C PHE A 607 6.34 4.83 3.38
N GLY A 608 6.47 3.91 4.33
CA GLY A 608 5.39 3.04 4.74
C GLY A 608 5.56 1.61 4.23
N PHE A 609 5.31 0.71 5.18
CA PHE A 609 5.12 -0.74 5.10
C PHE A 609 4.73 -1.28 3.71
N SER A 610 5.13 -2.54 3.45
CA SER A 610 4.48 -3.36 2.42
C SER A 610 2.97 -3.22 2.56
N THR A 611 2.32 -2.72 1.51
CA THR A 611 0.85 -2.65 1.48
C THR A 611 0.23 -4.02 1.25
N LEU A 612 1.04 -5.08 1.08
CA LEU A 612 0.56 -6.45 0.99
C LEU A 612 0.66 -7.19 2.32
N LEU A 613 -0.46 -7.79 2.74
CA LEU A 613 -0.53 -8.79 3.81
C LEU A 613 -0.93 -10.14 3.21
N TYR A 614 -0.09 -11.15 3.39
CA TYR A 614 -0.34 -12.52 2.91
C TYR A 614 -0.93 -13.35 4.04
N PHE A 615 -2.02 -14.05 3.71
CA PHE A 615 -2.74 -14.98 4.58
C PHE A 615 -2.44 -16.38 4.08
N ASN A 616 -1.54 -17.08 4.75
CA ASN A 616 -1.28 -18.49 4.46
C ASN A 616 -2.11 -19.34 5.41
N VAL A 617 -3.17 -19.95 4.87
CA VAL A 617 -4.17 -20.66 5.65
C VAL A 617 -3.92 -22.16 5.51
N TYR A 618 -3.71 -22.84 6.63
CA TYR A 618 -3.43 -24.26 6.73
C TYR A 618 -4.63 -24.96 7.39
N PRO A 619 -5.22 -26.00 6.76
CA PRO A 619 -6.21 -26.80 7.44
C PRO A 619 -5.52 -27.65 8.53
N MET A 620 -6.19 -27.82 9.68
CA MET A 620 -5.72 -28.76 10.71
C MET A 620 -6.35 -30.15 10.57
N GLU A 621 -7.33 -30.27 9.67
CA GLU A 621 -8.00 -31.51 9.26
C GLU A 621 -7.85 -31.70 7.74
N GLU A 622 -8.47 -32.74 7.16
CA GLU A 622 -8.39 -32.99 5.71
C GLU A 622 -9.03 -31.85 4.89
N LYS A 623 -10.08 -31.23 5.43
CA LYS A 623 -10.89 -30.18 4.79
C LYS A 623 -11.29 -29.13 5.81
N ALA A 624 -11.42 -27.89 5.36
CA ALA A 624 -12.00 -26.79 6.12
C ALA A 624 -12.53 -25.72 5.17
N THR A 625 -13.60 -25.05 5.56
CA THR A 625 -14.14 -23.85 4.90
C THR A 625 -14.12 -22.70 5.88
N ILE A 626 -13.48 -21.60 5.48
CA ILE A 626 -13.35 -20.38 6.28
C ILE A 626 -13.91 -19.22 5.48
N ASP A 627 -14.79 -18.46 6.09
CA ASP A 627 -15.37 -17.24 5.53
C ASP A 627 -14.78 -16.01 6.23
N PHE A 628 -14.43 -14.98 5.46
CA PHE A 628 -13.83 -13.72 5.92
C PHE A 628 -14.71 -12.53 5.53
N ASP A 629 -15.16 -11.74 6.52
CA ASP A 629 -16.10 -10.62 6.30
C ASP A 629 -15.36 -9.26 6.28
N TYR A 630 -15.02 -8.69 7.44
CA TYR A 630 -14.32 -7.40 7.52
C TYR A 630 -13.26 -7.34 8.63
N PHE A 631 -12.34 -6.39 8.49
CA PHE A 631 -11.40 -5.96 9.52
C PHE A 631 -12.04 -4.89 10.40
N ASN A 632 -11.80 -4.93 11.70
CA ASN A 632 -12.25 -3.92 12.66
C ASN A 632 -11.14 -3.58 13.67
N SER A 633 -10.73 -2.32 13.71
CA SER A 633 -9.72 -1.82 14.64
C SER A 633 -10.31 -1.14 15.90
N ASN A 634 -11.63 -1.20 16.11
CA ASN A 634 -12.28 -0.71 17.33
C ASN A 634 -12.26 -1.80 18.41
N GLU A 635 -11.38 -1.65 19.41
CA GLU A 635 -11.21 -2.61 20.51
C GLU A 635 -12.50 -2.88 21.31
N GLU A 636 -13.36 -1.88 21.50
CA GLU A 636 -14.63 -2.02 22.22
C GLU A 636 -15.62 -2.90 21.45
N GLN A 637 -15.60 -2.84 20.12
CA GLN A 637 -16.50 -3.64 19.27
C GLN A 637 -16.00 -5.07 19.09
N ILE A 638 -14.68 -5.28 19.01
CA ILE A 638 -14.12 -6.62 18.81
C ILE A 638 -14.05 -7.42 20.11
N CYS A 639 -14.00 -6.78 21.28
CA CYS A 639 -13.98 -7.44 22.60
C CYS A 639 -12.94 -8.60 22.67
N PRO A 640 -11.63 -8.32 22.57
CA PRO A 640 -10.59 -9.35 22.49
C PRO A 640 -10.63 -10.33 23.67
N VAL A 641 -10.27 -11.59 23.41
CA VAL A 641 -10.17 -12.65 24.43
C VAL A 641 -8.73 -13.09 24.58
N GLU A 642 -8.18 -12.97 25.79
CA GLU A 642 -6.81 -13.38 26.11
C GLU A 642 -6.77 -14.53 27.11
N LEU A 643 -5.96 -15.54 26.81
CA LEU A 643 -5.68 -16.64 27.73
C LEU A 643 -4.47 -16.33 28.62
N ASN A 644 -4.45 -16.88 29.83
CA ASN A 644 -3.34 -16.79 30.78
C ASN A 644 -2.12 -17.66 30.40
N VAL A 645 -1.62 -17.49 29.17
CA VAL A 645 -0.47 -18.23 28.61
C VAL A 645 0.59 -17.26 28.10
N ARG A 646 1.85 -17.55 28.39
CA ARG A 646 3.01 -16.75 27.93
C ARG A 646 3.14 -16.95 26.41
N LYS A 647 2.88 -15.89 25.63
CA LYS A 647 2.99 -15.74 24.15
C LYS A 647 3.08 -17.05 23.33
N GLY A 648 1.98 -17.39 22.66
CA GLY A 648 1.94 -18.22 21.44
C GLY A 648 1.82 -19.74 21.62
N VAL A 649 2.35 -20.34 22.69
CA VAL A 649 2.22 -21.78 22.98
C VAL A 649 2.40 -22.05 24.47
N ASP A 650 1.53 -22.87 25.07
CA ASP A 650 1.73 -23.36 26.43
C ASP A 650 2.56 -24.65 26.42
N ARG A 651 3.42 -24.85 27.43
CA ARG A 651 4.24 -26.06 27.56
C ARG A 651 4.03 -26.69 28.91
N LEU A 652 3.51 -27.91 28.92
CA LEU A 652 3.21 -28.67 30.13
C LEU A 652 4.11 -29.90 30.21
N TYR A 653 4.58 -30.21 31.42
CA TYR A 653 5.51 -31.30 31.67
C TYR A 653 5.01 -32.19 32.79
N SER A 654 4.99 -33.51 32.56
CA SER A 654 4.63 -34.49 33.59
C SER A 654 5.40 -35.80 33.49
N CYS A 655 5.26 -36.64 34.51
CA CYS A 655 5.72 -38.01 34.54
C CYS A 655 4.52 -38.96 34.56
N GLN A 656 4.74 -40.21 34.13
CA GLN A 656 3.71 -41.25 34.26
C GLN A 656 3.20 -41.36 35.71
N GLY A 657 1.88 -41.31 35.86
CA GLY A 657 1.17 -41.40 37.13
C GLY A 657 1.03 -40.08 37.91
N GLU A 658 1.69 -39.00 37.49
CA GLU A 658 1.55 -37.67 38.09
C GLU A 658 0.48 -36.86 37.32
N PRO A 659 -0.57 -36.36 37.99
CA PRO A 659 -1.62 -35.60 37.31
C PRO A 659 -1.11 -34.21 36.88
N ILE A 660 -1.59 -33.76 35.72
CA ILE A 660 -1.50 -32.38 35.24
C ILE A 660 -2.82 -31.71 35.55
N GLU A 661 -2.76 -30.61 36.30
CA GLU A 661 -3.89 -29.74 36.58
C GLU A 661 -3.50 -28.32 36.16
N LYS A 662 -4.20 -27.77 35.17
CA LYS A 662 -3.94 -26.41 34.66
C LYS A 662 -5.26 -25.70 34.46
N ARG A 663 -5.43 -24.57 35.13
CA ARG A 663 -6.57 -23.68 34.92
C ARG A 663 -6.23 -22.64 33.86
N TYR A 664 -6.97 -22.68 32.77
CA TYR A 664 -7.01 -21.62 31.77
C TYR A 664 -8.03 -20.57 32.17
N LEU A 665 -7.65 -19.30 32.05
CA LEU A 665 -8.45 -18.14 32.43
C LEU A 665 -8.57 -17.18 31.26
N ASN A 666 -9.75 -16.59 31.13
CA ASN A 666 -9.95 -15.41 30.30
C ASN A 666 -9.45 -14.18 31.07
N LEU A 667 -8.32 -13.61 30.64
CA LEU A 667 -7.78 -12.40 31.25
C LEU A 667 -8.59 -11.14 30.92
N SER A 668 -9.42 -11.22 29.88
CA SER A 668 -10.23 -10.09 29.38
C SER A 668 -11.60 -9.99 30.09
N ASP A 669 -12.05 -11.03 30.79
CA ASP A 669 -13.31 -11.03 31.54
C ASP A 669 -13.08 -10.79 33.04
N THR A 670 -13.27 -9.56 33.48
CA THR A 670 -13.22 -9.17 34.90
C THR A 670 -14.55 -9.40 35.63
N THR A 671 -15.60 -9.85 34.93
CA THR A 671 -16.98 -9.98 35.43
C THR A 671 -17.40 -11.43 35.70
N GLY A 672 -16.61 -12.40 35.25
CA GLY A 672 -16.85 -13.84 35.45
C GLY A 672 -18.03 -14.39 34.64
N LYS A 673 -18.44 -13.70 33.56
CA LYS A 673 -19.55 -14.11 32.70
C LYS A 673 -19.04 -14.79 31.43
N THR A 674 -19.44 -16.06 31.32
CA THR A 674 -19.55 -16.84 30.06
C THR A 674 -18.28 -16.88 29.21
N SER A 675 -17.29 -17.62 29.71
CA SER A 675 -16.20 -18.15 28.88
C SER A 675 -16.52 -19.60 28.54
N ASN A 676 -16.48 -19.93 27.24
CA ASN A 676 -16.72 -21.27 26.75
C ASN A 676 -15.40 -21.88 26.25
N PHE A 677 -14.87 -22.87 26.97
CA PHE A 677 -13.61 -23.54 26.65
C PHE A 677 -13.81 -24.82 25.84
N VAL A 678 -13.06 -24.99 24.76
CA VAL A 678 -13.07 -26.20 23.93
C VAL A 678 -11.64 -26.71 23.75
N ALA A 679 -11.45 -28.02 23.75
CA ALA A 679 -10.17 -28.66 23.50
C ALA A 679 -10.21 -29.53 22.24
N TYR A 680 -9.11 -29.51 21.49
CA TYR A 680 -8.89 -30.34 20.31
C TYR A 680 -7.65 -31.20 20.50
N GLY A 681 -7.68 -32.44 20.01
CA GLY A 681 -6.53 -33.36 20.09
C GLY A 681 -6.22 -33.86 21.51
N LEU A 682 -7.22 -33.94 22.40
CA LEU A 682 -7.01 -34.43 23.76
C LEU A 682 -6.46 -35.88 23.76
N PRO A 683 -5.41 -36.17 24.54
CA PRO A 683 -4.98 -37.54 24.80
C PRO A 683 -6.06 -38.36 25.50
N ASP A 684 -6.00 -39.68 25.35
CA ASP A 684 -6.91 -40.59 26.05
C ASP A 684 -6.90 -40.34 27.58
N GLY A 685 -8.09 -40.15 28.14
CA GLY A 685 -8.28 -39.86 29.58
C GLY A 685 -7.98 -38.43 30.02
N ALA A 686 -7.62 -37.52 29.11
CA ALA A 686 -7.57 -36.09 29.38
C ALA A 686 -8.97 -35.45 29.29
N SER A 687 -9.19 -34.37 30.03
CA SER A 687 -10.45 -33.62 30.01
C SER A 687 -10.22 -32.12 30.18
N LEU A 688 -11.08 -31.31 29.58
CA LEU A 688 -11.17 -29.86 29.81
C LEU A 688 -12.58 -29.52 30.25
N ASP A 689 -12.73 -28.90 31.42
CA ASP A 689 -14.02 -28.39 31.87
C ASP A 689 -14.38 -27.11 31.09
N ARG A 690 -15.48 -27.19 30.34
CA ARG A 690 -15.95 -26.17 29.41
C ARG A 690 -16.27 -24.81 30.06
N LYS A 691 -16.57 -24.77 31.37
CA LYS A 691 -16.96 -23.54 32.08
C LYS A 691 -15.83 -22.94 32.90
N THR A 692 -15.03 -23.80 33.52
CA THR A 692 -14.01 -23.40 34.50
C THR A 692 -12.61 -23.30 33.89
N GLY A 693 -12.42 -23.81 32.68
CA GLY A 693 -11.12 -23.88 32.00
C GLY A 693 -10.15 -24.86 32.65
N MET A 694 -10.64 -25.78 33.49
CA MET A 694 -9.78 -26.75 34.18
C MET A 694 -9.40 -27.90 33.25
N PHE A 695 -8.15 -27.90 32.81
CA PHE A 695 -7.53 -29.05 32.15
C PHE A 695 -7.03 -30.04 33.19
N TYR A 696 -7.45 -31.29 33.06
CA TYR A 696 -7.00 -32.41 33.89
C TYR A 696 -6.54 -33.57 33.01
N TRP A 697 -5.37 -34.13 33.32
CA TRP A 697 -4.94 -35.39 32.73
C TRP A 697 -4.00 -36.14 33.66
N LYS A 698 -4.17 -37.46 33.79
CA LYS A 698 -3.27 -38.34 34.55
C LYS A 698 -2.65 -39.38 33.60
N PRO A 699 -1.45 -39.13 33.04
CA PRO A 699 -0.82 -40.01 32.08
C PRO A 699 -0.54 -41.40 32.67
N GLY A 700 -0.94 -42.45 31.95
CA GLY A 700 -0.66 -43.85 32.24
C GLY A 700 0.71 -44.33 31.73
N LYS A 701 0.97 -45.62 31.88
CA LYS A 701 2.26 -46.24 31.49
C LYS A 701 2.53 -46.23 29.98
N LYS A 702 1.49 -46.09 29.15
CA LYS A 702 1.60 -46.05 27.68
C LYS A 702 1.77 -44.63 27.14
N ASP A 703 1.59 -43.62 27.99
CA ASP A 703 1.39 -42.26 27.53
C ASP A 703 2.68 -41.44 27.49
N ALA A 704 3.86 -42.08 27.56
CA ALA A 704 5.12 -41.37 27.42
C ALA A 704 5.29 -40.86 25.98
N GLY A 705 5.56 -39.57 25.81
CA GLY A 705 5.65 -38.94 24.50
C GLY A 705 5.36 -37.45 24.52
N LEU A 706 5.33 -36.86 23.32
CA LEU A 706 4.94 -35.48 23.07
C LEU A 706 3.52 -35.46 22.47
N TYR A 707 2.65 -34.64 23.04
CA TYR A 707 1.28 -34.44 22.59
C TYR A 707 1.08 -32.97 22.21
N LYS A 708 0.27 -32.73 21.17
CA LYS A 708 -0.19 -31.41 20.78
C LYS A 708 -1.69 -31.33 21.02
N VAL A 709 -2.08 -30.48 21.96
CA VAL A 709 -3.47 -30.16 22.29
C VAL A 709 -3.71 -28.72 21.90
N TYR A 710 -4.94 -28.37 21.56
CA TYR A 710 -5.30 -26.98 21.35
C TYR A 710 -6.46 -26.62 22.26
N ILE A 711 -6.40 -25.44 22.87
CA ILE A 711 -7.51 -24.91 23.68
C ILE A 711 -8.00 -23.64 23.03
N SER A 712 -9.30 -23.57 22.77
CA SER A 712 -9.99 -22.37 22.36
C SER A 712 -10.92 -21.85 23.45
N ILE A 713 -11.14 -20.55 23.40
CA ILE A 713 -12.05 -19.80 24.25
C ILE A 713 -12.86 -18.84 23.39
N GLU A 714 -14.13 -18.62 23.73
CA GLU A 714 -14.97 -17.58 23.13
C GLU A 714 -15.79 -16.83 24.19
N ASN A 715 -16.15 -15.59 23.86
CA ASN A 715 -17.09 -14.75 24.64
C ASN A 715 -18.38 -14.40 23.86
N GLY A 716 -18.63 -15.09 22.74
CA GLY A 716 -19.76 -14.83 21.82
C GLY A 716 -19.49 -13.75 20.76
N ILE A 717 -18.44 -12.95 20.91
CA ILE A 717 -18.03 -11.90 19.95
C ILE A 717 -16.68 -12.26 19.31
N SER A 718 -15.69 -12.57 20.15
CA SER A 718 -14.34 -12.97 19.79
C SER A 718 -14.05 -14.41 20.18
N THR A 719 -13.07 -15.00 19.51
CA THR A 719 -12.46 -16.26 19.89
C THR A 719 -10.94 -16.20 19.85
N SER A 720 -10.29 -17.02 20.67
CA SER A 720 -8.85 -17.22 20.69
C SER A 720 -8.56 -18.70 20.87
N MET A 721 -7.57 -19.22 20.13
CA MET A 721 -7.13 -20.60 20.20
C MET A 721 -5.61 -20.66 20.27
N ILE A 722 -5.09 -21.46 21.19
CA ILE A 722 -3.64 -21.62 21.40
C ILE A 722 -3.23 -23.09 21.34
N PRO A 723 -2.02 -23.39 20.83
CA PRO A 723 -1.42 -24.71 20.95
C PRO A 723 -0.85 -24.93 22.36
N ILE A 724 -0.86 -26.19 22.78
CA ILE A 724 -0.30 -26.71 24.02
C ILE A 724 0.56 -27.91 23.68
N GLU A 725 1.85 -27.83 24.01
CA GLU A 725 2.78 -28.96 23.92
C GLU A 725 2.89 -29.64 25.28
N ILE A 726 2.47 -30.90 25.37
CA ILE A 726 2.56 -31.68 26.61
C ILE A 726 3.62 -32.76 26.44
N PHE A 727 4.66 -32.73 27.27
CA PHE A 727 5.68 -33.79 27.31
C PHE A 727 5.54 -34.65 28.56
N VAL A 728 5.37 -35.95 28.35
CA VAL A 728 5.28 -36.97 29.41
C VAL A 728 6.51 -37.86 29.37
N GLY A 729 7.34 -37.75 30.42
CA GLY A 729 8.49 -38.63 30.60
C GLY A 729 8.15 -39.90 31.38
N LYS A 730 8.88 -40.99 31.14
CA LYS A 730 8.84 -42.20 31.99
C LYS A 730 9.46 -41.93 33.36
N THR A 731 10.39 -40.98 33.44
CA THR A 731 11.08 -40.60 34.67
C THR A 731 11.26 -39.09 34.79
N ARG A 732 11.44 -38.60 36.03
CA ARG A 732 11.79 -37.19 36.28
C ARG A 732 13.04 -36.75 35.50
N LYS A 733 14.04 -37.64 35.41
CA LYS A 733 15.29 -37.36 34.68
C LYS A 733 15.05 -37.12 33.19
N GLU A 734 14.10 -37.83 32.60
CA GLU A 734 13.73 -37.66 31.19
C GLU A 734 13.05 -36.31 30.94
N VAL A 735 12.14 -35.90 31.84
CA VAL A 735 11.51 -34.57 31.78
C VAL A 735 12.53 -33.44 31.95
N VAL A 736 13.41 -33.54 32.94
CA VAL A 736 14.50 -32.57 33.14
C VAL A 736 15.37 -32.47 31.89
N ARG A 737 15.75 -33.61 31.29
CA ARG A 737 16.53 -33.61 30.03
C ARG A 737 15.79 -32.92 28.90
N HIS A 738 14.47 -33.12 28.80
CA HIS A 738 13.65 -32.45 27.78
C HIS A 738 13.58 -30.94 28.00
N ILE A 739 13.35 -30.47 29.24
CA ILE A 739 13.30 -29.04 29.56
C ILE A 739 14.67 -28.38 29.33
N MET A 740 15.75 -29.05 29.74
CA MET A 740 17.12 -28.52 29.63
C MET A 740 17.74 -28.66 28.24
N ARG A 741 17.04 -29.24 27.25
CA ARG A 741 17.62 -29.56 25.92
C ARG A 741 18.21 -28.36 25.17
N SER A 742 17.74 -27.14 25.47
CA SER A 742 18.25 -25.90 24.87
C SER A 742 19.38 -25.24 25.67
N TYR A 743 19.67 -25.73 26.87
CA TYR A 743 20.75 -25.23 27.72
C TYR A 743 22.01 -26.07 27.52
N GLU A 744 22.96 -25.50 26.78
CA GLU A 744 24.21 -26.17 26.36
C GLU A 744 25.45 -25.42 26.88
N PRO A 745 25.71 -25.42 28.21
CA PRO A 745 26.79 -24.63 28.82
C PRO A 745 28.21 -25.06 28.40
N GLU A 746 28.38 -26.27 27.87
CA GLU A 746 29.66 -26.78 27.38
C GLU A 746 30.13 -26.08 26.09
N ILE A 747 29.22 -25.46 25.35
CA ILE A 747 29.49 -24.82 24.05
C ILE A 747 28.98 -23.38 23.94
N LYS A 748 28.10 -22.94 24.85
CA LYS A 748 27.51 -21.60 24.85
C LYS A 748 27.80 -20.88 26.16
N GLU A 749 28.16 -19.61 26.07
CA GLU A 749 28.33 -18.72 27.21
C GLU A 749 27.00 -18.01 27.52
N TYR A 750 26.57 -18.06 28.79
CA TYR A 750 25.35 -17.42 29.28
C TYR A 750 25.67 -16.31 30.27
N VAL A 751 24.70 -15.41 30.47
CA VAL A 751 24.78 -14.40 31.52
C VAL A 751 24.76 -15.07 32.89
N ARG A 752 25.74 -14.75 33.75
CA ARG A 752 25.99 -15.47 35.02
C ARG A 752 24.77 -15.50 35.94
N SER A 753 23.97 -14.42 35.95
CA SER A 753 22.74 -14.36 36.77
C SER A 753 21.67 -15.36 36.31
N GLY A 754 21.59 -15.66 35.01
CA GLY A 754 20.68 -16.64 34.45
C GLY A 754 21.08 -18.07 34.80
N GLU A 755 22.37 -18.40 34.69
CA GLU A 755 22.89 -19.72 35.07
C GLU A 755 22.61 -20.04 36.54
N LYS A 756 22.80 -19.05 37.43
CA LYS A 756 22.45 -19.18 38.86
C LYS A 756 20.96 -19.50 39.06
N ARG A 757 20.06 -18.86 38.30
CA ARG A 757 18.61 -19.16 38.36
C ARG A 757 18.29 -20.58 37.89
N VAL A 758 18.92 -21.04 36.81
CA VAL A 758 18.76 -22.41 36.30
C VAL A 758 19.23 -23.44 37.33
N ALA A 759 20.40 -23.22 37.95
CA ALA A 759 20.93 -24.10 38.98
C ALA A 759 19.99 -24.23 40.20
N LEU A 760 19.46 -23.09 40.69
CA LEU A 760 18.48 -23.06 41.78
C LEU A 760 17.17 -23.78 41.42
N ALA A 761 16.67 -23.60 40.19
CA ALA A 761 15.46 -24.28 39.73
C ALA A 761 15.66 -25.79 39.60
N LEU A 762 16.83 -26.24 39.14
CA LEU A 762 17.18 -27.66 39.05
C LEU A 762 17.30 -28.31 40.45
N GLU A 763 17.86 -27.59 41.41
CA GLU A 763 17.91 -28.02 42.81
C GLU A 763 16.49 -28.18 43.38
N LYS A 764 15.58 -27.25 43.08
CA LYS A 764 14.16 -27.35 43.45
C LYS A 764 13.50 -28.61 42.89
N VAL A 765 13.71 -28.93 41.61
CA VAL A 765 13.20 -30.18 40.98
C VAL A 765 13.71 -31.43 41.70
N THR A 766 14.98 -31.44 42.08
CA THR A 766 15.61 -32.58 42.76
C THR A 766 15.02 -32.80 44.16
N LYS A 767 14.72 -31.71 44.88
CA LYS A 767 14.20 -31.76 46.26
C LYS A 767 12.67 -31.92 46.33
N SER A 768 11.93 -31.67 45.25
CA SER A 768 10.46 -31.70 45.29
C SER A 768 9.87 -33.11 45.47
N PRO A 769 8.88 -33.28 46.38
CA PRO A 769 8.07 -34.50 46.48
C PRO A 769 7.16 -34.67 45.26
N LYS A 770 6.60 -35.88 45.08
CA LYS A 770 5.77 -36.24 43.91
C LYS A 770 4.64 -35.24 43.63
N ASN A 771 3.88 -34.88 44.66
CA ASN A 771 2.75 -33.94 44.55
C ASN A 771 3.13 -32.48 44.21
N HIS A 772 4.42 -32.10 44.24
CA HIS A 772 4.89 -30.75 43.90
C HIS A 772 5.86 -30.73 42.71
N ILE A 773 5.96 -31.85 41.97
CA ILE A 773 6.96 -31.98 40.90
C ILE A 773 6.62 -31.12 39.68
N ILE A 774 5.33 -30.95 39.37
CA ILE A 774 4.85 -30.15 38.23
C ILE A 774 5.24 -28.67 38.41
N GLU A 775 5.03 -28.10 39.59
CA GLU A 775 5.46 -26.72 39.90
C GLU A 775 6.97 -26.53 39.75
N ALA A 776 7.76 -27.54 40.16
CA ALA A 776 9.21 -27.46 40.01
C ALA A 776 9.63 -27.54 38.54
N PHE A 777 8.95 -28.33 37.70
CA PHE A 777 9.18 -28.33 36.25
C PHE A 777 8.84 -26.98 35.62
N ASN A 778 7.74 -26.34 36.04
CA ASN A 778 7.38 -24.99 35.57
C ASN A 778 8.45 -23.96 35.93
N HIS A 779 8.94 -23.96 37.18
CA HIS A 779 10.05 -23.08 37.61
C HIS A 779 11.33 -23.32 36.80
N LEU A 780 11.66 -24.57 36.48
CA LEU A 780 12.82 -24.89 35.65
C LEU A 780 12.62 -24.40 34.22
N GLN A 781 11.43 -24.60 33.64
CA GLN A 781 11.09 -24.10 32.31
C GLN A 781 11.16 -22.56 32.24
N GLU A 782 10.68 -21.86 33.26
CA GLU A 782 10.79 -20.40 33.35
C GLU A 782 12.25 -19.96 33.42
N ALA A 783 13.07 -20.60 34.25
CA ALA A 783 14.50 -20.30 34.33
C ALA A 783 15.24 -20.53 33.00
N ILE A 784 14.86 -21.58 32.25
CA ILE A 784 15.40 -21.86 30.91
C ILE A 784 14.91 -20.83 29.88
N ASN A 785 13.64 -20.42 29.93
CA ASN A 785 13.09 -19.40 29.02
C ASN A 785 13.71 -18.01 29.25
N ASP A 786 14.04 -17.68 30.49
CA ASP A 786 14.63 -16.40 30.88
C ASP A 786 16.18 -16.41 30.79
N LEU A 787 16.77 -17.52 30.31
CA LEU A 787 18.21 -17.66 30.13
C LEU A 787 18.67 -16.87 28.90
N GLN A 788 19.72 -16.05 29.08
CA GLN A 788 20.25 -15.19 28.02
C GLN A 788 21.68 -15.58 27.69
N LEU A 789 21.98 -15.67 26.39
CA LEU A 789 23.36 -15.80 25.92
C LEU A 789 24.16 -14.55 26.25
N LEU A 790 25.43 -14.72 26.60
CA LEU A 790 26.35 -13.60 26.78
C LEU A 790 26.65 -12.94 25.43
N ASN A 791 26.88 -13.78 24.41
CA ASN A 791 27.26 -13.43 23.04
C ASN A 791 26.30 -14.03 22.01
N PRO A 792 25.00 -13.64 21.98
CA PRO A 792 24.09 -14.08 20.93
C PRO A 792 24.57 -13.56 19.57
N CYS A 793 24.41 -14.35 18.50
CA CYS A 793 24.72 -13.92 17.14
C CYS A 793 23.44 -13.48 16.41
N LEU A 794 23.56 -12.53 15.48
CA LEU A 794 22.48 -12.21 14.55
C LEU A 794 22.13 -13.46 13.72
N LEU A 795 20.84 -13.60 13.41
CA LEU A 795 20.35 -14.75 12.65
C LEU A 795 20.98 -14.76 11.25
N GLY A 796 21.59 -15.89 10.86
CA GLY A 796 22.22 -16.06 9.55
C GLY A 796 23.62 -15.45 9.40
N GLU A 797 24.18 -14.80 10.43
CA GLU A 797 25.46 -14.09 10.39
C GLU A 797 26.35 -14.53 11.57
N GLU A 798 27.02 -15.67 11.41
CA GLU A 798 27.93 -16.20 12.42
C GLU A 798 29.09 -15.21 12.69
N GLY A 799 29.17 -14.72 13.93
CA GLY A 799 30.25 -13.84 14.39
C GLY A 799 29.87 -12.37 14.63
N SER A 800 28.71 -11.90 14.15
CA SER A 800 28.19 -10.58 14.54
C SER A 800 27.32 -10.70 15.80
N LEU A 801 27.61 -9.90 16.83
CA LEU A 801 26.81 -9.82 18.05
C LEU A 801 25.38 -9.36 17.72
N ASP A 802 24.37 -10.05 18.27
CA ASP A 802 22.97 -9.62 18.25
C ASP A 802 22.77 -8.47 19.25
N TYR A 803 23.17 -7.29 18.80
CA TYR A 803 23.10 -6.06 19.59
C TYR A 803 21.67 -5.63 19.89
N THR A 804 20.66 -6.19 19.20
CA THR A 804 19.24 -5.94 19.49
C THR A 804 18.80 -6.56 20.81
N LYS A 805 19.43 -7.67 21.22
CA LYS A 805 19.17 -8.36 22.48
C LYS A 805 20.12 -7.93 23.60
N THR A 806 21.26 -7.35 23.26
CA THR A 806 22.31 -7.04 24.23
C THR A 806 22.51 -5.55 24.50
N SER A 807 21.77 -4.66 23.83
CA SER A 807 21.90 -3.21 24.01
C SER A 807 20.56 -2.49 23.88
N VAL A 808 20.52 -1.23 24.33
CA VAL A 808 19.45 -0.27 24.05
C VAL A 808 19.98 0.87 23.18
N SER A 809 19.18 1.32 22.23
CA SER A 809 19.54 2.43 21.34
C SER A 809 19.02 3.77 21.87
N SER A 810 19.81 4.84 21.76
CA SER A 810 19.40 6.22 22.07
C SER A 810 18.25 6.74 21.21
N ARG A 811 17.88 5.99 20.16
CA ARG A 811 16.79 6.32 19.24
C ARG A 811 15.61 5.35 19.32
N GLY A 812 15.60 4.42 20.28
CA GLY A 812 14.55 3.41 20.44
C GLY A 812 14.72 2.18 19.53
N THR A 813 13.71 1.32 19.50
CA THR A 813 13.80 -0.02 18.88
C THR A 813 13.81 -0.05 17.35
N ASN A 814 13.28 0.98 16.68
CA ASN A 814 13.16 1.02 15.21
C ASN A 814 14.54 0.99 14.51
N PHE A 815 15.59 1.39 15.22
CA PHE A 815 16.96 1.43 14.72
C PHE A 815 17.63 0.04 14.71
N PHE A 816 16.96 -0.98 15.23
CA PHE A 816 17.41 -2.37 15.11
C PHE A 816 17.03 -3.01 13.79
N VAL A 817 16.30 -2.30 12.92
CA VAL A 817 15.97 -2.80 11.58
C VAL A 817 17.22 -3.12 10.75
N TYR A 818 18.35 -2.45 11.03
CA TYR A 818 19.66 -2.69 10.39
C TYR A 818 20.28 -4.07 10.66
N SER A 819 19.59 -4.95 11.37
CA SER A 819 20.12 -6.24 11.80
C SER A 819 19.34 -7.43 11.24
N ASN A 820 18.38 -7.20 10.34
CA ASN A 820 17.46 -8.23 9.87
C ASN A 820 17.94 -8.93 8.59
N GLY A 821 19.03 -8.47 7.98
CA GLY A 821 19.57 -9.03 6.73
C GLY A 821 18.83 -8.55 5.48
N ASP A 822 17.99 -7.53 5.60
CA ASP A 822 17.33 -6.84 4.50
C ASP A 822 17.87 -5.41 4.32
N ASN A 823 18.77 -5.23 3.36
CA ASN A 823 19.35 -3.92 3.08
C ASN A 823 18.39 -2.91 2.41
N TYR A 824 17.12 -3.26 2.15
CA TYR A 824 16.08 -2.30 1.78
C TYR A 824 15.43 -1.63 3.00
N ASP A 825 15.39 -2.34 4.13
CA ASP A 825 14.91 -1.80 5.38
C ASP A 825 15.91 -0.77 5.92
N ASN A 826 15.39 0.31 6.52
CA ASN A 826 16.22 1.38 7.04
C ASN A 826 15.54 2.17 8.16
N ALA A 827 16.28 3.09 8.77
CA ALA A 827 15.77 4.06 9.72
C ALA A 827 16.55 5.37 9.57
N SER A 828 16.44 5.95 8.36
CA SER A 828 17.13 7.18 7.95
C SER A 828 17.26 8.24 9.04
N ILE A 829 18.48 8.73 9.24
CA ILE A 829 18.79 9.77 10.23
C ILE A 829 19.03 11.10 9.52
N PHE A 830 18.15 12.06 9.78
CA PHE A 830 18.22 13.42 9.23
C PHE A 830 18.90 14.40 10.20
N GLY A 831 19.36 15.53 9.66
CA GLY A 831 19.84 16.67 10.43
C GLY A 831 21.37 16.77 10.55
N PRO A 832 21.88 17.72 11.34
CA PRO A 832 23.32 17.96 11.46
C PRO A 832 24.05 16.87 12.29
N ASN A 833 23.39 16.27 13.28
CA ASN A 833 23.95 15.21 14.13
C ASN A 833 23.37 13.85 13.72
N LYS A 834 23.89 13.30 12.62
CA LYS A 834 23.48 12.00 12.08
C LYS A 834 24.14 10.88 12.90
N GLU A 835 23.53 10.57 14.05
CA GLU A 835 24.04 9.56 14.98
C GLU A 835 22.96 8.79 15.76
N PHE A 836 23.38 7.61 16.24
CA PHE A 836 22.75 6.85 17.32
C PHE A 836 23.80 6.18 18.20
N VAL A 837 23.42 5.88 19.44
CA VAL A 837 24.29 5.26 20.46
C VAL A 837 23.65 3.97 20.96
N LEU A 838 24.44 2.89 21.00
CA LEU A 838 24.10 1.63 21.66
C LEU A 838 24.69 1.62 23.07
N ASP A 839 23.86 1.36 24.08
CA ASP A 839 24.25 1.14 25.48
C ASP A 839 24.08 -0.33 25.85
N PHE A 840 25.20 -1.00 26.19
CA PHE A 840 25.20 -2.42 26.54
C PHE A 840 24.87 -2.70 28.01
N GLY A 841 24.66 -1.66 28.83
CA GLY A 841 24.34 -1.77 30.26
C GLY A 841 25.56 -1.62 31.17
N GLU A 842 25.29 -1.37 32.46
CA GLU A 842 26.33 -1.07 33.46
C GLU A 842 27.30 -2.23 33.67
N ASP A 843 26.77 -3.46 33.67
CA ASP A 843 27.51 -4.69 33.94
C ASP A 843 28.23 -5.25 32.71
N PHE A 844 28.09 -4.62 31.55
CA PHE A 844 28.62 -5.15 30.28
C PHE A 844 29.52 -4.16 29.56
N ARG A 845 30.51 -4.72 28.87
CA ARG A 845 31.37 -4.00 27.91
C ARG A 845 31.47 -4.83 26.64
N VAL A 846 31.77 -4.18 25.51
CA VAL A 846 31.99 -4.87 24.24
C VAL A 846 33.41 -4.60 23.77
N LYS A 847 34.10 -5.68 23.40
CA LYS A 847 35.40 -5.66 22.75
C LYS A 847 35.19 -6.00 21.27
N VAL A 848 35.57 -5.10 20.37
CA VAL A 848 35.23 -5.17 18.95
C VAL A 848 36.48 -5.30 18.09
N ASN A 849 36.42 -6.13 17.05
CA ASN A 849 37.49 -6.32 16.07
C ASN A 849 37.23 -5.52 14.78
N SER A 850 35.98 -5.48 14.33
CA SER A 850 35.52 -4.75 13.15
C SER A 850 34.02 -4.50 13.20
N PHE A 851 33.55 -3.61 12.34
CA PHE A 851 32.13 -3.35 12.10
C PHE A 851 31.77 -3.71 10.66
N GLY A 852 30.58 -4.23 10.44
CA GLY A 852 29.97 -4.28 9.11
C GLY A 852 29.04 -3.08 8.94
N LEU A 853 29.13 -2.38 7.82
CA LEU A 853 28.22 -1.29 7.49
C LEU A 853 27.84 -1.38 6.02
N GLN A 854 26.55 -1.44 5.75
CA GLN A 854 26.00 -1.46 4.40
C GLN A 854 25.07 -0.27 4.21
N ALA A 855 25.20 0.41 3.06
CA ALA A 855 24.23 1.41 2.67
C ALA A 855 22.88 0.77 2.35
N ARG A 856 21.81 1.56 2.44
CA ARG A 856 20.53 1.13 1.87
C ARG A 856 20.71 0.77 0.39
N ALA A 857 20.08 -0.32 -0.04
CA ALA A 857 20.12 -0.78 -1.42
C ALA A 857 19.83 0.36 -2.41
N ASN A 858 20.64 0.47 -3.47
CA ASN A 858 20.58 1.52 -4.50
C ASN A 858 21.04 2.92 -4.08
N PHE A 859 21.46 3.14 -2.83
CA PHE A 859 21.89 4.46 -2.32
C PHE A 859 23.29 4.40 -1.67
N PRO A 860 24.36 4.07 -2.45
CA PRO A 860 25.71 3.79 -1.95
C PRO A 860 26.38 4.98 -1.25
N ASP A 861 25.90 6.21 -1.47
CA ASP A 861 26.45 7.41 -0.85
C ASP A 861 25.99 7.62 0.60
N ARG A 862 24.89 6.97 1.02
CA ARG A 862 24.17 7.30 2.26
C ARG A 862 24.80 6.81 3.56
N VAL A 863 25.92 6.11 3.48
CA VAL A 863 26.76 5.76 4.64
C VAL A 863 28.16 6.34 4.55
N ARG A 864 28.50 7.00 3.45
CA ARG A 864 29.85 7.54 3.23
C ARG A 864 30.25 8.50 4.36
N GLU A 865 31.52 8.45 4.76
CA GLU A 865 32.10 9.20 5.87
C GLU A 865 31.65 8.77 7.28
N THR A 866 30.85 7.70 7.40
CA THR A 866 30.43 7.20 8.71
C THR A 866 31.58 6.54 9.45
N ILE A 867 31.73 6.88 10.73
CA ILE A 867 32.70 6.31 11.67
C ILE A 867 32.01 5.75 12.91
N ILE A 868 32.69 4.84 13.61
CA ILE A 868 32.21 4.29 14.89
C ILE A 868 33.10 4.76 16.04
N LEU A 869 32.49 5.18 17.14
CA LEU A 869 33.16 5.63 18.35
C LEU A 869 32.80 4.78 19.56
N GLY A 870 33.73 4.63 20.51
CA GLY A 870 33.55 3.90 21.77
C GLY A 870 33.67 4.82 22.98
N SER A 871 32.84 4.59 24.01
CA SER A 871 32.89 5.33 25.28
C SER A 871 32.50 4.44 26.47
N ASN A 872 32.94 4.82 27.67
CA ASN A 872 32.53 4.23 28.94
C ASN A 872 31.71 5.18 29.83
N ASP A 873 31.58 6.46 29.46
CA ASP A 873 30.93 7.53 30.25
C ASP A 873 29.97 8.42 29.43
N LYS A 874 29.88 8.24 28.10
CA LYS A 874 29.17 9.09 27.12
C LYS A 874 29.76 10.49 26.91
N GLU A 875 30.82 10.84 27.61
CA GLU A 875 31.47 12.16 27.52
C GLU A 875 32.75 12.05 26.67
N ASN A 876 33.58 11.06 26.98
CA ASN A 876 34.85 10.80 26.30
C ASN A 876 34.66 9.72 25.23
N TRP A 877 34.90 10.08 23.97
CA TRP A 877 34.70 9.22 22.80
C TRP A 877 36.00 8.97 22.05
N ASN A 878 36.35 7.70 21.85
CA ASN A 878 37.49 7.28 21.03
C ASN A 878 36.98 6.82 19.66
N ILE A 879 37.59 7.30 18.58
CA ILE A 879 37.29 6.83 17.22
C ILE A 879 37.86 5.43 17.06
N LEU A 880 36.98 4.44 16.88
CA LEU A 880 37.36 3.03 16.80
C LEU A 880 37.73 2.60 15.39
N THR A 881 37.03 3.09 14.36
CA THR A 881 37.29 2.70 12.96
C THR A 881 38.61 3.29 12.45
N GLU A 882 39.41 2.48 11.77
CA GLU A 882 40.67 2.91 11.13
C GLU A 882 40.42 3.97 10.05
N TYR A 883 39.39 3.76 9.23
CA TYR A 883 38.95 4.64 8.16
C TYR A 883 37.43 4.80 8.17
N PRO A 884 36.88 5.92 7.66
CA PRO A 884 35.45 6.06 7.47
C PRO A 884 34.90 5.13 6.38
N ALA A 885 33.59 4.90 6.40
CA ALA A 885 32.90 4.17 5.33
C ALA A 885 32.99 4.89 3.97
N GLY A 886 33.14 4.11 2.91
CA GLY A 886 33.24 4.59 1.53
C GLY A 886 31.90 4.69 0.80
N PHE A 887 31.97 4.98 -0.50
CA PHE A 887 30.84 4.98 -1.43
C PHE A 887 30.62 3.55 -1.95
N SER A 888 29.78 2.76 -1.28
CA SER A 888 29.45 1.39 -1.69
C SER A 888 28.11 0.96 -1.11
N GLU A 889 27.37 0.18 -1.91
CA GLU A 889 26.13 -0.50 -1.49
C GLU A 889 26.39 -1.92 -0.97
N ASP A 890 27.59 -2.47 -1.22
CA ASP A 890 27.99 -3.77 -0.69
C ASP A 890 28.38 -3.63 0.78
N MET A 891 28.24 -4.71 1.55
CA MET A 891 28.63 -4.74 2.96
C MET A 891 30.12 -4.39 3.11
N GLN A 892 30.41 -3.28 3.78
CA GLN A 892 31.77 -2.82 4.06
C GLN A 892 32.22 -3.33 5.43
N VAL A 893 33.42 -3.91 5.51
CA VAL A 893 34.03 -4.28 6.79
C VAL A 893 35.00 -3.18 7.22
N LEU A 894 34.61 -2.42 8.24
CA LEU A 894 35.40 -1.33 8.82
C LEU A 894 36.25 -1.88 9.97
N PRO A 895 37.58 -2.01 9.82
CA PRO A 895 38.44 -2.53 10.88
C PRO A 895 38.54 -1.55 12.06
N VAL A 896 38.63 -2.09 13.27
CA VAL A 896 38.98 -1.31 14.46
C VAL A 896 40.48 -1.03 14.47
N LYS A 897 40.88 0.18 14.88
CA LYS A 897 42.27 0.60 15.06
C LYS A 897 43.04 -0.36 15.95
N ILE A 898 44.30 -0.60 15.63
CA ILE A 898 45.12 -1.60 16.35
C ILE A 898 45.18 -1.30 17.86
N ASP A 899 45.35 -0.03 18.23
CA ASP A 899 45.43 0.43 19.62
C ASP A 899 44.07 0.53 20.32
N GLU A 900 42.97 0.23 19.64
CA GLU A 900 41.64 0.16 20.25
C GLU A 900 41.15 -1.29 20.41
N LYS A 901 41.80 -2.26 19.75
CA LYS A 901 41.41 -3.68 19.80
C LYS A 901 41.57 -4.31 21.18
N GLN A 902 42.43 -3.77 22.05
CA GLN A 902 42.60 -4.26 23.42
C GLN A 902 41.56 -3.68 24.39
N ASN A 903 40.91 -2.57 24.03
CA ASN A 903 39.97 -1.85 24.88
C ASN A 903 38.56 -2.46 24.80
N SER A 904 37.70 -2.07 25.74
CA SER A 904 36.28 -2.45 25.73
C SER A 904 35.40 -1.30 26.22
N TYR A 905 34.18 -1.23 25.67
CA TYR A 905 33.30 -0.06 25.82
C TYR A 905 31.88 -0.44 26.23
N ARG A 906 31.26 0.39 27.08
CA ARG A 906 29.83 0.29 27.39
C ARG A 906 28.98 0.87 26.27
N TYR A 907 29.49 1.89 25.59
CA TYR A 907 28.75 2.62 24.58
C TYR A 907 29.45 2.55 23.23
N LEU A 908 28.67 2.32 22.17
CA LEU A 908 29.12 2.46 20.79
C LEU A 908 28.26 3.51 20.08
N LYS A 909 28.89 4.47 19.39
CA LYS A 909 28.21 5.51 18.62
C LYS A 909 28.50 5.33 17.14
N VAL A 910 27.45 5.27 16.33
CA VAL A 910 27.54 5.39 14.86
C VAL A 910 27.34 6.85 14.50
N TYR A 911 28.28 7.46 13.78
CA TYR A 911 28.27 8.90 13.52
C TYR A 911 28.71 9.22 12.09
N MET A 912 27.88 9.97 11.37
CA MET A 912 28.24 10.60 10.11
C MET A 912 28.45 12.11 10.33
N PRO A 913 29.64 12.66 10.05
CA PRO A 913 29.91 14.07 10.20
C PRO A 913 29.14 14.93 9.18
N SER A 914 28.83 16.17 9.56
CA SER A 914 28.25 17.15 8.65
C SER A 914 29.34 17.93 7.90
N GLY A 915 29.08 18.28 6.64
CA GLY A 915 30.04 19.03 5.82
C GLY A 915 29.56 19.28 4.39
N LYS A 916 30.22 20.20 3.69
CA LYS A 916 29.95 20.49 2.28
C LYS A 916 30.26 19.25 1.44
N GLY A 917 29.29 18.79 0.65
CA GLY A 917 29.40 17.59 -0.16
C GLY A 917 29.11 16.28 0.58
N MET A 918 28.70 16.32 1.85
CA MET A 918 28.26 15.14 2.62
C MET A 918 26.78 14.82 2.39
N PRO A 919 26.37 13.54 2.54
CA PRO A 919 24.96 13.17 2.46
C PRO A 919 24.10 13.96 3.46
N GLY A 920 22.91 14.36 3.03
CA GLY A 920 21.95 15.09 3.88
C GLY A 920 21.33 14.24 5.00
N LEU A 921 21.52 12.92 4.94
CA LEU A 921 21.00 11.92 5.88
C LEU A 921 21.94 10.70 5.93
N LEU A 922 21.92 9.95 7.03
CA LEU A 922 22.58 8.65 7.17
C LEU A 922 21.53 7.55 6.97
N ASP A 923 21.70 6.73 5.94
CA ASP A 923 20.77 5.64 5.56
C ASP A 923 21.51 4.30 5.58
N ILE A 924 21.34 3.57 6.68
CA ILE A 924 21.97 2.28 6.88
C ILE A 924 20.97 1.21 6.45
N GLY A 925 21.41 0.31 5.57
CA GLY A 925 20.68 -0.93 5.28
C GLY A 925 21.01 -1.98 6.33
N GLU A 926 22.30 -2.24 6.56
CA GLU A 926 22.75 -3.23 7.55
C GLU A 926 23.90 -2.72 8.42
N PHE A 927 23.91 -3.16 9.68
CA PHE A 927 24.98 -2.92 10.65
C PHE A 927 25.36 -4.22 11.36
N ARG A 928 26.67 -4.45 11.53
CA ARG A 928 27.24 -5.65 12.16
C ARG A 928 28.32 -5.26 13.17
N ILE A 929 28.40 -6.00 14.26
CA ILE A 929 29.41 -5.80 15.31
C ILE A 929 30.17 -7.11 15.48
N TYR A 930 31.37 -7.21 14.89
CA TYR A 930 32.22 -8.39 15.01
C TYR A 930 33.08 -8.26 16.28
N GLY A 931 32.60 -8.84 17.36
CA GLY A 931 33.20 -8.69 18.68
C GLY A 931 32.54 -9.58 19.74
N LYS A 932 32.96 -9.41 20.98
CA LYS A 932 32.39 -10.11 22.13
C LYS A 932 31.97 -9.13 23.22
N ARG A 933 30.77 -9.33 23.75
CA ARG A 933 30.31 -8.76 25.00
C ARG A 933 30.97 -9.51 26.16
N LEU A 934 31.43 -8.73 27.12
CA LEU A 934 32.08 -9.15 28.35
C LEU A 934 31.20 -8.70 29.51
N GLU A 935 31.01 -9.56 30.50
CA GLU A 935 30.54 -9.11 31.80
C GLU A 935 31.72 -8.53 32.59
N VAL A 936 31.49 -7.38 33.19
CA VAL A 936 32.41 -6.85 34.20
C VAL A 936 32.37 -7.82 35.38
N LYS A 937 33.54 -8.32 35.81
CA LYS A 937 33.60 -9.16 37.02
C LYS A 937 33.14 -8.29 38.19
N ASP A 938 32.20 -8.82 38.98
CA ASP A 938 31.53 -8.14 40.09
C ASP A 938 32.53 -7.36 40.95
N LYS A 939 32.09 -6.18 41.41
CA LYS A 939 32.61 -5.59 42.64
C LYS A 939 32.20 -6.43 43.85
#